data_AF-A0A257ZID5-F1
#
_entry.id   AF-A0A257ZID5-F1
#
_cell.length_a   1.000
_cell.length_b   1.000
_cell.length_c   1.000
_cell.angle_alpha   90.00
_cell.angle_beta   90.00
_cell.angle_gamma   90.00
#
_symmetry.space_group_name_H-M   'P 1'
#
loop_
_entity.id
_entity.type
_entity.pdbx_description
1 polymer ?
#
loop_
_entity_poly.entity_id
_entity_poly.type
_entity_poly.pdbx_seq_one_letter_code
_entity_poly.pdbx_strand_id
1 'polypeptide(L)'
;MRSVPVVGYILDEGGERRYSEASAEGLAIILSSAPRSWSDVLMARSALRHFYVFAGDFASARPSIWPLLRGFILPWLVAGAPDSAERLRETARHVAPAAAKAAATATGSRWGSAAAADLGARAVYAVFARETAAVRSAAAVAGAIVVHWHPIELAVAKDIELVRSAGPEGVRRAPLWHGPLDEWSERDRQEAFATLERVPGANWRPVWLDWYEALLVGSPPWGLPWEIGDEILINAVSWPDAEWEKGPGHINGRILAEITARRESRTAAIRRDFFVSYCSVDEEPAREIDDIVRSLGFTTFVQFKDMGPGTNFVREMQRGLTNSSRLIALYSPDYEASAQCQAEWSAGYNADPAGAERKLVPFLLRPTPLNALARQVVYRSLVGLDAAKRRGAVIDALSSLSQPLAAASIAQIGHVTSPGFRLRGGKIDVGPGLASEQMLSTKELQRLPKRQRELVKTILGGLSDNTPRLFKSCLQKYERHLRGDPDDLIIGVLDDHWQCARAFLEGRDRLEFDAGLTKALESLERSHNLLISHFPMWERRERAISATPVDEVAASGKALTEPTRRVAAAVEQLAASGQATEAFVAFNQDIREMAEMLAYEPPAATTDRPIEISSKQRFVLSTVGFYDRLAQQGKGGWLAHLSSPESKALEEAAANGLKEMAELVRL
;
A
#
# COMPACT_ATOMS: atom_id res chain seq x y z
N MET A 1 -5.50 -53.06 8.03
CA MET A 1 -5.84 -53.61 9.35
C MET A 1 -4.55 -54.01 10.06
N ARG A 2 -4.04 -53.18 10.96
CA ARG A 2 -3.03 -53.55 11.96
C ARG A 2 -3.52 -52.94 13.28
N SER A 3 -3.89 -53.79 14.23
CA SER A 3 -4.23 -53.42 15.60
C SER A 3 -2.97 -52.95 16.31
N VAL A 4 -2.77 -51.65 16.41
CA VAL A 4 -1.78 -51.04 17.30
C VAL A 4 -2.43 -50.98 18.68
N PRO A 5 -1.77 -51.40 19.78
CA PRO A 5 -2.41 -51.43 21.08
C PRO A 5 -2.71 -49.99 21.51
N VAL A 6 -3.97 -49.72 21.84
CA VAL A 6 -4.40 -48.50 22.52
C VAL A 6 -3.82 -48.56 23.94
N VAL A 7 -2.64 -47.95 24.15
CA VAL A 7 -1.98 -47.93 25.45
C VAL A 7 -2.62 -46.85 26.31
N GLY A 8 -3.73 -47.20 26.97
CA GLY A 8 -4.41 -46.33 27.93
C GLY A 8 -3.84 -46.37 29.36
N TYR A 9 -2.80 -47.15 29.65
CA TYR A 9 -2.30 -47.39 31.01
C TYR A 9 -0.76 -47.47 31.08
N ILE A 10 -0.19 -46.89 32.14
CA ILE A 10 1.19 -47.05 32.62
C ILE A 10 1.11 -47.84 33.93
N LEU A 11 1.95 -48.87 34.10
CA LEU A 11 2.07 -49.60 35.37
C LEU A 11 3.09 -48.88 36.26
N ASP A 12 2.75 -48.63 37.52
CA ASP A 12 3.74 -48.13 38.49
C ASP A 12 4.65 -49.26 39.02
N GLU A 13 5.68 -48.91 39.80
CA GLU A 13 6.63 -49.88 40.39
C GLU A 13 5.96 -50.92 41.33
N GLY A 14 4.69 -50.71 41.71
CA GLY A 14 3.85 -51.63 42.50
C GLY A 14 2.85 -52.45 41.66
N GLY A 15 2.76 -52.24 40.35
CA GLY A 15 1.87 -52.97 39.45
C GLY A 15 0.44 -52.42 39.36
N GLU A 16 0.14 -51.24 39.91
CA GLU A 16 -1.16 -50.59 39.72
C GLU A 16 -1.25 -49.89 38.36
N ARG A 17 -2.41 -49.99 37.69
CA ARG A 17 -2.68 -49.34 36.41
C ARG A 17 -3.01 -47.86 36.62
N ARG A 18 -2.11 -46.96 36.21
CA ARG A 18 -2.37 -45.52 36.09
C ARG A 18 -2.67 -45.14 34.65
N TYR A 19 -3.60 -44.22 34.41
CA TYR A 19 -3.83 -43.69 33.07
C TYR A 19 -2.63 -42.85 32.60
N SER A 20 -2.26 -42.96 31.33
CA SER A 20 -1.29 -42.02 30.72
C SER A 20 -1.84 -40.60 30.81
N GLU A 21 -1.02 -39.61 31.18
CA GLU A 21 -1.46 -38.20 31.20
C GLU A 21 -1.95 -37.72 29.83
N ALA A 22 -1.50 -38.37 28.75
CA ALA A 22 -1.92 -38.12 27.38
C ALA A 22 -3.21 -38.86 26.97
N SER A 23 -3.74 -39.76 27.80
CA SER A 23 -4.98 -40.49 27.49
C SER A 23 -6.22 -39.59 27.64
N ALA A 24 -7.35 -40.04 27.10
CA ALA A 24 -8.66 -39.40 27.28
C ALA A 24 -8.96 -39.09 28.75
N GLU A 25 -8.80 -40.12 29.60
CA GLU A 25 -9.05 -40.07 31.04
C GLU A 25 -7.99 -39.23 31.77
N GLY A 26 -6.71 -39.32 31.37
CA GLY A 26 -5.63 -38.51 31.93
C GLY A 26 -5.84 -37.01 31.68
N LEU A 27 -6.16 -36.65 30.44
CA LEU A 27 -6.53 -35.29 30.05
C LEU A 27 -7.78 -34.81 30.79
N ALA A 28 -8.80 -35.66 30.95
CA ALA A 28 -10.00 -35.32 31.72
C ALA A 28 -9.68 -34.93 33.17
N ILE A 29 -8.78 -35.68 33.81
CA ILE A 29 -8.34 -35.44 35.19
C ILE A 29 -7.58 -34.12 35.29
N ILE A 30 -6.62 -33.88 34.39
CA ILE A 30 -5.81 -32.65 34.36
C ILE A 30 -6.70 -31.43 34.11
N LEU A 31 -7.60 -31.50 33.12
CA LEU A 31 -8.50 -30.40 32.77
C LEU A 31 -9.54 -30.12 33.85
N SER A 32 -9.91 -31.13 34.66
CA SER A 32 -10.86 -30.95 35.77
C SER A 32 -10.28 -30.23 36.99
N SER A 33 -8.95 -30.17 37.09
CA SER A 33 -8.23 -29.58 38.22
C SER A 33 -7.41 -28.34 37.84
N ALA A 34 -7.24 -28.07 36.55
CA ALA A 34 -6.46 -26.94 36.02
C ALA A 34 -7.31 -25.68 35.75
N PRO A 35 -6.70 -24.48 35.70
CA PRO A 35 -7.38 -23.26 35.29
C PRO A 35 -7.96 -23.37 33.88
N ARG A 36 -9.13 -22.74 33.65
CA ARG A 36 -9.84 -22.78 32.36
C ARG A 36 -8.98 -22.37 31.14
N SER A 37 -8.06 -21.42 31.33
CA SER A 37 -7.13 -20.99 30.29
C SER A 37 -6.22 -22.10 29.77
N TRP A 38 -5.96 -23.14 30.57
CA TRP A 38 -5.22 -24.34 30.13
C TRP A 38 -6.07 -25.17 29.19
N SER A 39 -7.34 -25.40 29.54
CA SER A 39 -8.25 -26.13 28.67
C SER A 39 -8.46 -25.41 27.33
N ASP A 40 -8.58 -24.08 27.34
CA ASP A 40 -8.83 -23.31 26.13
C ASP A 40 -7.67 -23.43 25.12
N VAL A 41 -6.41 -23.26 25.58
CA VAL A 41 -5.24 -23.33 24.69
C VAL A 41 -4.94 -24.75 24.19
N LEU A 42 -5.08 -25.77 25.05
CA LEU A 42 -4.83 -27.17 24.69
C LEU A 42 -5.85 -27.68 23.66
N MET A 43 -7.11 -27.27 23.81
CA MET A 43 -8.18 -27.61 22.86
C MET A 43 -8.00 -26.88 21.53
N ALA A 44 -7.68 -25.58 21.56
CA ALA A 44 -7.42 -24.82 20.35
C ALA A 44 -6.29 -25.42 19.51
N ARG A 45 -5.14 -25.73 20.13
CA ARG A 45 -4.00 -26.34 19.42
C ARG A 45 -4.32 -27.71 18.85
N SER A 46 -5.05 -28.54 19.61
CA SER A 46 -5.45 -29.87 19.14
C SER A 46 -6.40 -29.81 17.94
N ALA A 47 -7.32 -28.84 17.92
CA ALA A 47 -8.18 -28.61 16.77
C ALA A 47 -7.36 -28.14 15.55
N LEU A 48 -6.45 -27.19 15.73
CA LEU A 48 -5.60 -26.67 14.65
C LEU A 48 -4.69 -27.72 14.00
N ARG A 49 -4.27 -28.75 14.74
CA ARG A 49 -3.48 -29.87 14.16
C ARG A 49 -4.22 -30.65 13.06
N HIS A 50 -5.54 -30.49 12.96
CA HIS A 50 -6.36 -31.13 11.92
C HIS A 50 -6.70 -30.20 10.74
N PHE A 51 -6.26 -28.94 10.77
CA PHE A 51 -6.63 -27.93 9.78
C PHE A 51 -6.41 -28.40 8.33
N TYR A 52 -5.23 -28.95 8.03
CA TYR A 52 -4.87 -29.36 6.67
C TYR A 52 -5.63 -30.61 6.17
N VAL A 53 -6.20 -31.41 7.07
CA VAL A 53 -6.98 -32.60 6.71
C VAL A 53 -8.25 -32.23 5.93
N PHE A 54 -8.78 -31.02 6.14
CA PHE A 54 -10.01 -30.53 5.50
C PHE A 54 -9.76 -29.68 4.26
N ALA A 55 -8.54 -29.64 3.74
CA ALA A 55 -8.20 -28.79 2.60
C ALA A 55 -9.06 -29.07 1.36
N GLY A 56 -9.39 -30.34 1.08
CA GLY A 56 -10.30 -30.69 -0.03
C GLY A 56 -11.71 -30.12 0.15
N ASP A 57 -12.22 -30.13 1.38
CA ASP A 57 -13.53 -29.56 1.69
C ASP A 57 -13.50 -28.02 1.64
N PHE A 58 -12.44 -27.38 2.13
CA PHE A 58 -12.23 -25.93 2.00
C PHE A 58 -12.09 -25.47 0.55
N ALA A 59 -11.37 -26.24 -0.28
CA ALA A 59 -11.21 -25.96 -1.71
C ALA A 59 -12.54 -26.06 -2.48
N SER A 60 -13.49 -26.88 -2.00
CA SER A 60 -14.82 -26.99 -2.61
C SER A 60 -15.68 -25.72 -2.47
N ALA A 61 -15.30 -24.80 -1.56
CA ALA A 61 -15.96 -23.52 -1.30
C ALA A 61 -17.48 -23.60 -1.07
N ARG A 62 -18.00 -24.76 -0.66
CA ARG A 62 -19.44 -24.94 -0.39
C ARG A 62 -19.85 -24.08 0.81
N PRO A 63 -20.98 -23.34 0.77
CA PRO A 63 -21.43 -22.53 1.90
C PRO A 63 -21.49 -23.28 3.24
N SER A 64 -21.80 -24.58 3.18
CA SER A 64 -21.85 -25.46 4.33
C SER A 64 -20.50 -25.71 5.01
N ILE A 65 -19.36 -25.36 4.40
CA ILE A 65 -18.02 -25.64 4.96
C ILE A 65 -17.40 -24.47 5.75
N TRP A 66 -17.89 -23.24 5.55
CA TRP A 66 -17.38 -22.05 6.26
C TRP A 66 -17.52 -22.11 7.79
N PRO A 67 -18.63 -22.65 8.34
CA PRO A 67 -18.73 -22.86 9.78
C PRO A 67 -17.61 -23.75 10.33
N LEU A 68 -17.14 -24.74 9.55
CA LEU A 68 -16.05 -25.63 9.97
C LEU A 68 -14.73 -24.88 10.09
N LEU A 69 -14.37 -24.04 9.12
CA LEU A 69 -13.16 -23.21 9.18
C LEU A 69 -13.19 -22.27 10.39
N ARG A 70 -14.30 -21.55 10.59
CA ARG A 70 -14.50 -20.66 11.76
C ARG A 70 -14.45 -21.43 13.08
N GLY A 71 -14.93 -22.67 13.08
CA GLY A 71 -14.88 -23.56 14.23
C GLY A 71 -13.47 -23.93 14.68
N PHE A 72 -12.51 -24.05 13.75
CA PHE A 72 -11.10 -24.29 14.09
C PHE A 72 -10.41 -23.06 14.70
N ILE A 73 -10.81 -21.86 14.28
CA ILE A 73 -10.10 -20.62 14.62
C ILE A 73 -10.66 -19.97 15.89
N LEU A 74 -11.98 -20.03 16.12
CA LEU A 74 -12.62 -19.39 17.26
C LEU A 74 -12.00 -19.80 18.62
N PRO A 75 -11.74 -21.09 18.91
CA PRO A 75 -11.09 -21.50 20.16
C PRO A 75 -9.69 -20.90 20.30
N TRP A 76 -8.94 -20.81 19.19
CA TRP A 76 -7.61 -20.20 19.18
C TRP A 76 -7.65 -18.71 19.50
N LEU A 77 -8.59 -17.95 18.93
CA LEU A 77 -8.71 -16.52 19.19
C LEU A 77 -9.14 -16.23 20.63
N VAL A 78 -10.09 -16.99 21.17
CA VAL A 78 -10.52 -16.82 22.56
C VAL A 78 -9.41 -17.15 23.54
N ALA A 79 -8.58 -18.16 23.26
CA ALA A 79 -7.44 -18.50 24.09
C ALA A 79 -6.35 -17.42 24.13
N GLY A 80 -6.30 -16.51 23.14
CA GLY A 80 -5.26 -15.46 23.02
C GLY A 80 -5.71 -14.07 23.37
N ALA A 81 -6.99 -13.80 23.17
CA ALA A 81 -7.64 -12.56 23.55
C ALA A 81 -8.85 -12.89 24.44
N PRO A 82 -8.64 -13.30 25.71
CA PRO A 82 -9.74 -13.63 26.63
C PRO A 82 -10.75 -12.48 26.78
N ASP A 83 -10.29 -11.24 26.69
CA ASP A 83 -11.15 -10.04 26.75
C ASP A 83 -12.12 -9.95 25.57
N SER A 84 -11.79 -10.58 24.44
CA SER A 84 -12.66 -10.68 23.26
C SER A 84 -13.68 -11.82 23.37
N ALA A 85 -13.65 -12.64 24.42
CA ALA A 85 -14.56 -13.77 24.58
C ALA A 85 -16.03 -13.32 24.62
N GLU A 86 -16.36 -12.20 25.27
CA GLU A 86 -17.73 -11.66 25.28
C GLU A 86 -18.20 -11.33 23.86
N ARG A 87 -17.35 -10.62 23.10
CA ARG A 87 -17.61 -10.23 21.72
C ARG A 87 -17.80 -11.43 20.79
N LEU A 88 -17.02 -12.50 20.98
CA LEU A 88 -17.09 -13.70 20.16
C LEU A 88 -18.19 -14.68 20.58
N ARG A 89 -18.85 -14.47 21.73
CA ARG A 89 -19.82 -15.42 22.28
C ARG A 89 -21.03 -15.62 21.38
N GLU A 90 -21.55 -14.54 20.80
CA GLU A 90 -22.70 -14.62 19.89
C GLU A 90 -22.33 -15.36 18.60
N THR A 91 -21.18 -15.02 18.01
CA THR A 91 -20.62 -15.72 16.86
C THR A 91 -20.47 -17.22 17.12
N ALA A 92 -19.92 -17.59 18.27
CA ALA A 92 -19.69 -18.99 18.63
C ALA A 92 -20.99 -19.79 18.82
N ARG A 93 -22.05 -19.19 19.38
CA ARG A 93 -23.37 -19.84 19.52
C ARG A 93 -23.98 -20.25 18.18
N HIS A 94 -23.70 -19.50 17.12
CA HIS A 94 -24.20 -19.80 15.77
C HIS A 94 -23.26 -20.70 14.98
N VAL A 95 -21.94 -20.47 15.08
CA VAL A 95 -20.94 -21.25 14.37
C VAL A 95 -20.85 -22.68 14.90
N ALA A 96 -20.96 -22.92 16.21
CA ALA A 96 -20.79 -24.25 16.80
C ALA A 96 -21.76 -25.33 16.23
N PRO A 97 -23.10 -25.13 16.21
CA PRO A 97 -24.01 -26.12 15.62
C PRO A 97 -23.82 -26.26 14.09
N ALA A 98 -23.53 -25.16 13.40
CA ALA A 98 -23.30 -25.18 11.95
C ALA A 98 -21.99 -25.91 11.60
N ALA A 99 -20.94 -25.75 12.39
CA ALA A 99 -19.67 -26.46 12.27
C ALA A 99 -19.84 -27.97 12.53
N ALA A 100 -20.63 -28.35 13.55
CA ALA A 100 -20.94 -29.76 13.83
C ALA A 100 -21.71 -30.41 12.67
N LYS A 101 -22.64 -29.67 12.05
CA LYS A 101 -23.36 -30.15 10.87
C LYS A 101 -22.44 -30.27 9.65
N ALA A 102 -21.59 -29.27 9.42
CA ALA A 102 -20.59 -29.28 8.35
C ALA A 102 -19.65 -30.49 8.48
N ALA A 103 -19.17 -30.72 9.70
CA ALA A 103 -18.33 -31.84 10.10
C ALA A 103 -18.90 -33.21 9.72
N ALA A 104 -20.19 -33.43 10.01
CA ALA A 104 -20.87 -34.69 9.70
C ALA A 104 -21.02 -34.96 8.19
N THR A 105 -20.87 -33.93 7.35
CA THR A 105 -21.00 -34.00 5.89
C THR A 105 -19.68 -33.82 5.15
N ALA A 106 -18.59 -33.56 5.86
CA ALA A 106 -17.27 -33.37 5.28
C ALA A 106 -16.75 -34.70 4.70
N THR A 107 -16.21 -34.64 3.49
CA THR A 107 -15.79 -35.83 2.72
C THR A 107 -14.29 -36.07 2.74
N GLY A 108 -13.52 -35.23 3.45
CA GLY A 108 -12.07 -35.36 3.62
C GLY A 108 -11.64 -36.80 3.89
N SER A 109 -11.01 -37.42 2.90
CA SER A 109 -10.71 -38.85 2.86
C SER A 109 -9.62 -39.21 3.86
N ARG A 110 -10.01 -39.87 4.96
CA ARG A 110 -9.30 -40.93 5.72
C ARG A 110 -10.01 -41.04 7.08
N TRP A 111 -10.16 -42.27 7.58
CA TRP A 111 -10.83 -42.60 8.84
C TRP A 111 -10.25 -41.76 9.99
N GLY A 112 -10.90 -40.65 10.35
CA GLY A 112 -10.42 -39.65 11.31
C GLY A 112 -10.99 -38.24 11.13
N SER A 113 -11.43 -37.87 9.91
CA SER A 113 -11.92 -36.52 9.60
C SER A 113 -13.27 -36.16 10.25
N ALA A 114 -14.27 -37.05 10.26
CA ALA A 114 -15.55 -36.75 10.92
C ALA A 114 -15.40 -36.51 12.44
N ALA A 115 -14.52 -37.28 13.10
CA ALA A 115 -14.21 -37.12 14.52
C ALA A 115 -13.47 -35.81 14.78
N ALA A 116 -12.46 -35.47 13.97
CA ALA A 116 -11.72 -34.21 14.04
C ALA A 116 -12.57 -32.96 13.72
N ALA A 117 -13.63 -33.11 12.95
CA ALA A 117 -14.55 -32.03 12.62
C ALA A 117 -15.63 -31.83 13.71
N ASP A 118 -16.18 -32.93 14.26
CA ASP A 118 -17.02 -32.92 15.47
C ASP A 118 -16.24 -32.32 16.66
N LEU A 119 -14.93 -32.57 16.70
CA LEU A 119 -13.99 -32.01 17.66
C LEU A 119 -13.91 -30.49 17.63
N GLY A 120 -13.70 -29.89 16.45
CA GLY A 120 -13.64 -28.43 16.28
C GLY A 120 -14.95 -27.78 16.70
N ALA A 121 -16.08 -28.39 16.36
CA ALA A 121 -17.39 -27.91 16.77
C ALA A 121 -17.61 -28.00 18.30
N ARG A 122 -17.18 -29.10 18.93
CA ARG A 122 -17.24 -29.28 20.39
C ARG A 122 -16.26 -28.37 21.14
N ALA A 123 -15.11 -28.05 20.55
CA ALA A 123 -14.17 -27.09 21.11
C ALA A 123 -14.79 -25.69 21.19
N VAL A 124 -15.54 -25.25 20.17
CA VAL A 124 -16.31 -23.99 20.24
C VAL A 124 -17.34 -24.04 21.37
N TYR A 125 -18.08 -25.14 21.52
CA TYR A 125 -19.02 -25.28 22.65
C TYR A 125 -18.33 -25.24 24.02
N ALA A 126 -17.18 -25.90 24.16
CA ALA A 126 -16.44 -25.97 25.42
C ALA A 126 -15.95 -24.58 25.89
N VAL A 127 -15.46 -23.77 24.95
CA VAL A 127 -14.97 -22.40 25.21
C VAL A 127 -16.08 -21.44 25.70
N PHE A 128 -17.36 -21.79 25.53
CA PHE A 128 -18.51 -20.99 25.99
C PHE A 128 -19.44 -21.71 26.98
N ALA A 129 -19.12 -22.94 27.38
CA ALA A 129 -19.87 -23.71 28.37
C ALA A 129 -19.54 -23.30 29.81
N ARG A 130 -20.46 -23.57 30.75
CA ARG A 130 -20.22 -23.45 32.21
C ARG A 130 -19.07 -24.39 32.62
N GLU A 131 -18.29 -24.03 33.65
CA GLU A 131 -17.02 -24.69 34.04
C GLU A 131 -17.07 -26.23 34.02
N THR A 132 -18.07 -26.83 34.65
CA THR A 132 -18.20 -28.30 34.73
C THR A 132 -18.58 -28.98 33.40
N ALA A 133 -19.27 -28.29 32.50
CA ALA A 133 -19.61 -28.78 31.17
C ALA A 133 -18.43 -28.61 30.19
N ALA A 134 -17.68 -27.52 30.31
CA ALA A 134 -16.47 -27.26 29.53
C ALA A 134 -15.40 -28.34 29.77
N VAL A 135 -15.17 -28.72 31.03
CA VAL A 135 -14.23 -29.78 31.43
C VAL A 135 -14.62 -31.15 30.84
N ARG A 136 -15.91 -31.53 30.88
CA ARG A 136 -16.39 -32.80 30.31
C ARG A 136 -16.32 -32.82 28.78
N SER A 137 -16.63 -31.70 28.13
CA SER A 137 -16.51 -31.56 26.68
C SER A 137 -15.04 -31.57 26.25
N ALA A 138 -14.14 -30.92 26.99
CA ALA A 138 -12.71 -30.91 26.73
C ALA A 138 -12.06 -32.29 26.94
N ALA A 139 -12.49 -33.04 27.96
CA ALA A 139 -12.14 -34.44 28.19
C ALA A 139 -12.59 -35.38 27.05
N ALA A 140 -13.84 -35.23 26.58
CA ALA A 140 -14.38 -36.02 25.48
C ALA A 140 -13.69 -35.71 24.14
N VAL A 141 -13.34 -34.44 23.93
CA VAL A 141 -12.54 -33.97 22.80
C VAL A 141 -11.12 -34.55 22.87
N ALA A 142 -10.43 -34.40 23.99
CA ALA A 142 -9.12 -35.01 24.25
C ALA A 142 -9.09 -36.52 23.97
N GLY A 143 -10.10 -37.26 24.42
CA GLY A 143 -10.20 -38.68 24.15
C GLY A 143 -10.45 -39.06 22.69
N ALA A 144 -11.25 -38.28 21.97
CA ALA A 144 -11.49 -38.51 20.54
C ALA A 144 -10.25 -38.19 19.68
N ILE A 145 -9.43 -37.21 20.07
CA ILE A 145 -8.16 -36.86 19.41
C ILE A 145 -7.14 -37.99 19.54
N VAL A 146 -6.97 -38.49 20.76
CA VAL A 146 -5.87 -39.41 21.13
C VAL A 146 -6.07 -40.82 20.54
N VAL A 147 -7.33 -41.26 20.39
CA VAL A 147 -7.63 -42.64 19.95
C VAL A 147 -7.34 -42.87 18.46
N HIS A 148 -7.14 -41.83 17.66
CA HIS A 148 -7.07 -41.97 16.20
C HIS A 148 -5.74 -41.56 15.55
N TRP A 149 -4.94 -40.66 16.13
CA TRP A 149 -3.70 -40.14 15.51
C TRP A 149 -2.53 -39.98 16.51
N HIS A 150 -1.64 -40.98 16.57
CA HIS A 150 -0.50 -41.04 17.52
C HIS A 150 0.43 -39.80 17.54
N PRO A 151 0.73 -39.11 16.41
CA PRO A 151 1.53 -37.88 16.46
C PRO A 151 0.89 -36.74 17.27
N ILE A 152 -0.46 -36.67 17.30
CA ILE A 152 -1.17 -35.63 18.03
C ILE A 152 -1.15 -35.93 19.53
N GLU A 153 -1.28 -37.18 19.93
CA GLU A 153 -1.15 -37.62 21.32
C GLU A 153 0.20 -37.17 21.92
N LEU A 154 1.31 -37.40 21.20
CA LEU A 154 2.64 -36.96 21.63
C LEU A 154 2.76 -35.43 21.71
N ALA A 155 2.14 -34.71 20.78
CA ALA A 155 2.15 -33.24 20.79
C ALA A 155 1.32 -32.66 21.96
N VAL A 156 0.19 -33.30 22.28
CA VAL A 156 -0.66 -32.91 23.42
C VAL A 156 0.03 -33.20 24.75
N ALA A 157 0.69 -34.36 24.89
CA ALA A 157 1.48 -34.68 26.08
C ALA A 157 2.54 -33.59 26.37
N LYS A 158 3.27 -33.17 25.33
CA LYS A 158 4.25 -32.09 25.43
C LYS A 158 3.63 -30.72 25.69
N ASP A 159 2.46 -30.43 25.15
CA ASP A 159 1.73 -29.20 25.49
C ASP A 159 1.31 -29.17 26.98
N ILE A 160 0.97 -30.32 27.58
CA ILE A 160 0.66 -30.43 29.02
C ILE A 160 1.90 -30.13 29.87
N GLU A 161 3.06 -30.66 29.50
CA GLU A 161 4.33 -30.34 30.17
C GLU A 161 4.68 -28.85 30.03
N LEU A 162 4.46 -28.30 28.83
CA LEU A 162 4.77 -26.89 28.56
C LEU A 162 3.79 -25.93 29.25
N VAL A 163 2.50 -26.26 29.35
CA VAL A 163 1.53 -25.39 30.03
C VAL A 163 1.84 -25.29 31.53
N ARG A 164 2.34 -26.38 32.13
CA ARG A 164 2.78 -26.41 33.53
C ARG A 164 3.99 -25.51 33.79
N SER A 165 4.88 -25.34 32.82
CA SER A 165 6.15 -24.62 32.98
C SER A 165 6.13 -23.19 32.45
N ALA A 166 5.45 -22.93 31.33
CA ALA A 166 5.43 -21.64 30.62
C ALA A 166 4.04 -20.99 30.57
N GLY A 167 3.02 -21.64 31.14
CA GLY A 167 1.64 -21.17 31.13
C GLY A 167 0.98 -21.21 29.75
N PRO A 168 -0.30 -20.81 29.65
CA PRO A 168 -1.06 -20.85 28.41
C PRO A 168 -0.45 -20.02 27.27
N GLU A 169 0.10 -18.85 27.61
CA GLU A 169 0.71 -17.96 26.61
C GLU A 169 2.04 -18.53 26.06
N GLY A 170 2.83 -19.18 26.92
CA GLY A 170 4.03 -19.89 26.48
C GLY A 170 3.72 -21.04 25.52
N VAL A 171 2.63 -21.77 25.79
CA VAL A 171 2.14 -22.84 24.91
C VAL A 171 1.59 -22.29 23.59
N ARG A 172 0.89 -21.16 23.62
CA ARG A 172 0.40 -20.47 22.41
C ARG A 172 1.55 -20.09 21.48
N ARG A 173 2.64 -19.55 22.03
CA ARG A 173 3.80 -19.07 21.27
C ARG A 173 4.77 -20.18 20.86
N ALA A 174 4.60 -21.40 21.37
CA ALA A 174 5.42 -22.52 20.97
C ALA A 174 4.99 -23.08 19.60
N PRO A 175 5.92 -23.67 18.82
CA PRO A 175 5.60 -24.42 17.61
C PRO A 175 4.40 -25.33 17.80
N LEU A 176 3.47 -25.34 16.84
CA LEU A 176 2.26 -26.18 16.91
C LEU A 176 2.62 -27.67 17.03
N TRP A 177 3.79 -28.07 16.52
CA TRP A 177 4.36 -29.40 16.69
C TRP A 177 5.71 -29.31 17.38
N HIS A 178 5.96 -30.18 18.36
CA HIS A 178 7.20 -30.20 19.16
C HIS A 178 8.32 -31.01 18.48
N GLY A 179 8.50 -30.79 17.17
CA GLY A 179 9.38 -31.52 16.26
C GLY A 179 8.82 -31.56 14.84
N PRO A 180 9.60 -32.06 13.85
CA PRO A 180 9.09 -32.25 12.49
C PRO A 180 7.93 -33.23 12.49
N LEU A 181 6.96 -33.00 11.59
CA LEU A 181 5.93 -33.98 11.26
C LEU A 181 6.59 -35.25 10.70
N ASP A 182 5.94 -36.40 10.89
CA ASP A 182 6.34 -37.61 10.19
C ASP A 182 6.13 -37.43 8.67
N GLU A 183 6.86 -38.21 7.87
CA GLU A 183 6.89 -38.07 6.41
C GLU A 183 5.50 -38.13 5.76
N TRP A 184 4.58 -38.92 6.32
CA TRP A 184 3.22 -39.05 5.78
C TRP A 184 2.37 -37.83 6.10
N SER A 185 2.41 -37.36 7.35
CA SER A 185 1.70 -36.15 7.78
C SER A 185 2.20 -34.91 7.04
N GLU A 186 3.50 -34.80 6.83
CA GLU A 186 4.11 -33.71 6.08
C GLU A 186 3.71 -33.75 4.60
N ARG A 187 3.69 -34.94 3.99
CA ARG A 187 3.21 -35.12 2.61
C ARG A 187 1.73 -34.75 2.46
N ASP A 188 0.86 -35.24 3.36
CA ASP A 188 -0.57 -34.93 3.34
C ASP A 188 -0.81 -33.42 3.51
N ARG A 189 -0.02 -32.74 4.37
CA ARG A 189 -0.07 -31.29 4.55
C ARG A 189 0.33 -30.54 3.28
N GLN A 190 1.43 -30.95 2.62
CA GLN A 190 1.89 -30.33 1.38
C GLN A 190 0.85 -30.50 0.25
N GLU A 191 0.26 -31.69 0.12
CA GLU A 191 -0.79 -31.95 -0.87
C GLU A 191 -2.08 -31.15 -0.59
N ALA A 192 -2.46 -31.04 0.69
CA ALA A 192 -3.56 -30.20 1.14
C ALA A 192 -3.34 -28.73 0.78
N PHE A 193 -2.14 -28.20 1.01
CA PHE A 193 -1.80 -26.81 0.73
C PHE A 193 -1.81 -26.53 -0.77
N ALA A 194 -1.19 -27.41 -1.56
CA ALA A 194 -1.22 -27.33 -3.02
C ALA A 194 -2.65 -27.39 -3.57
N THR A 195 -3.55 -28.14 -2.92
CA THR A 195 -4.96 -28.21 -3.32
C THR A 195 -5.67 -26.87 -3.14
N LEU A 196 -5.42 -26.17 -2.03
CA LEU A 196 -6.00 -24.85 -1.77
C LEU A 196 -5.41 -23.77 -2.70
N GLU A 197 -4.11 -23.83 -2.99
CA GLU A 197 -3.45 -22.88 -3.89
C GLU A 197 -3.92 -22.99 -5.34
N ARG A 198 -4.35 -24.17 -5.78
CA ARG A 198 -4.90 -24.38 -7.13
C ARG A 198 -6.27 -23.72 -7.33
N VAL A 199 -6.94 -23.24 -6.28
CA VAL A 199 -8.24 -22.56 -6.39
C VAL A 199 -8.01 -21.12 -6.87
N PRO A 200 -8.36 -20.78 -8.13
CA PRO A 200 -8.01 -19.48 -8.71
C PRO A 200 -8.72 -18.32 -8.00
N GLY A 201 -7.99 -17.24 -7.73
CA GLY A 201 -8.55 -16.01 -7.11
C GLY A 201 -9.00 -16.18 -5.65
N ALA A 202 -8.72 -17.32 -5.01
CA ALA A 202 -9.18 -17.61 -3.66
C ALA A 202 -8.22 -17.09 -2.57
N ASN A 203 -6.99 -16.69 -2.88
CA ASN A 203 -6.04 -16.08 -1.95
C ASN A 203 -5.84 -16.86 -0.64
N TRP A 204 -5.75 -18.19 -0.69
CA TRP A 204 -5.48 -19.01 0.51
C TRP A 204 -4.08 -18.77 1.10
N ARG A 205 -3.05 -18.55 0.26
CA ARG A 205 -1.65 -18.25 0.64
C ARG A 205 -1.25 -16.79 0.42
N PRO A 206 -2.07 -15.85 0.85
CA PRO A 206 -1.40 -14.99 1.84
C PRO A 206 -2.13 -14.92 3.17
N VAL A 207 -3.31 -15.55 3.27
CA VAL A 207 -4.15 -15.45 4.47
C VAL A 207 -3.96 -16.67 5.35
N TRP A 208 -4.65 -17.76 5.06
CA TRP A 208 -4.78 -18.91 5.95
C TRP A 208 -3.55 -19.81 5.96
N LEU A 209 -2.91 -20.03 4.81
CA LEU A 209 -1.74 -20.91 4.75
C LEU A 209 -0.53 -20.25 5.44
N ASP A 210 -0.27 -18.97 5.17
CA ASP A 210 0.80 -18.21 5.84
C ASP A 210 0.54 -18.09 7.35
N TRP A 211 -0.71 -17.86 7.75
CA TRP A 211 -1.10 -17.86 9.15
C TRP A 211 -0.81 -19.22 9.80
N TYR A 212 -1.22 -20.32 9.17
CA TYR A 212 -1.02 -21.66 9.70
C TYR A 212 0.47 -22.03 9.77
N GLU A 213 1.26 -21.68 8.76
CA GLU A 213 2.71 -21.92 8.76
C GLU A 213 3.43 -21.14 9.85
N ALA A 214 2.99 -19.92 10.15
CA ALA A 214 3.51 -19.17 11.27
C ALA A 214 3.29 -19.92 12.61
N LEU A 215 2.11 -20.52 12.79
CA LEU A 215 1.81 -21.37 13.96
C LEU A 215 2.69 -22.62 14.03
N LEU A 216 2.99 -23.25 12.88
CA LEU A 216 3.86 -24.45 12.85
C LEU A 216 5.23 -24.19 13.47
N VAL A 217 5.76 -22.98 13.30
CA VAL A 217 7.09 -22.59 13.82
C VAL A 217 7.04 -21.72 15.08
N GLY A 218 5.84 -21.44 15.62
CA GLY A 218 5.68 -20.60 16.82
C GLY A 218 6.01 -19.11 16.59
N SER A 219 5.87 -18.65 15.35
CA SER A 219 6.07 -17.24 14.99
C SER A 219 4.74 -16.54 14.80
N PRO A 220 4.67 -15.21 15.00
CA PRO A 220 3.43 -14.50 14.81
C PRO A 220 3.11 -14.38 13.30
N PRO A 221 1.81 -14.39 12.93
CA PRO A 221 1.40 -14.49 11.54
C PRO A 221 1.67 -13.21 10.76
N TRP A 222 1.94 -13.38 9.46
CA TRP A 222 2.13 -12.28 8.51
C TRP A 222 3.24 -11.28 8.90
N GLY A 223 4.17 -11.68 9.76
CA GLY A 223 5.18 -10.78 10.31
C GLY A 223 4.62 -9.66 11.18
N LEU A 224 3.34 -9.66 11.52
CA LEU A 224 2.70 -8.73 12.46
C LEU A 224 2.85 -9.27 13.89
N PRO A 225 2.71 -8.46 14.97
CA PRO A 225 2.63 -8.97 16.33
C PRO A 225 1.39 -9.86 16.53
N TRP A 226 1.45 -10.79 17.49
CA TRP A 226 0.37 -11.73 17.79
C TRP A 226 -0.98 -11.04 18.01
N GLU A 227 -0.97 -9.95 18.77
CA GLU A 227 -2.15 -9.18 19.16
C GLU A 227 -2.83 -8.55 17.94
N ILE A 228 -2.03 -8.05 16.99
CA ILE A 228 -2.56 -7.48 15.73
C ILE A 228 -3.11 -8.60 14.85
N GLY A 229 -2.39 -9.72 14.72
CA GLY A 229 -2.86 -10.87 13.95
C GLY A 229 -4.19 -11.42 14.47
N ASP A 230 -4.31 -11.54 15.80
CA ASP A 230 -5.53 -11.98 16.47
C ASP A 230 -6.67 -10.98 16.24
N GLU A 231 -6.43 -9.67 16.35
CA GLU A 231 -7.45 -8.64 16.11
C GLU A 231 -8.02 -8.70 14.68
N ILE A 232 -7.16 -8.89 13.68
CA ILE A 232 -7.57 -9.05 12.27
C ILE A 232 -8.54 -10.23 12.15
N LEU A 233 -8.16 -11.38 12.71
CA LEU A 233 -8.98 -12.59 12.63
C LEU A 233 -10.25 -12.49 13.48
N ILE A 234 -10.21 -11.88 14.66
CA ILE A 234 -11.37 -11.61 15.52
C ILE A 234 -12.41 -10.80 14.74
N ASN A 235 -11.97 -9.73 14.07
CA ASN A 235 -12.86 -8.92 13.23
C ASN A 235 -13.46 -9.74 12.07
N ALA A 236 -12.64 -10.56 11.41
CA ALA A 236 -13.07 -11.39 10.28
C ALA A 236 -14.07 -12.49 10.68
N VAL A 237 -13.80 -13.23 11.76
CA VAL A 237 -14.70 -14.29 12.22
C VAL A 237 -16.02 -13.76 12.75
N SER A 238 -16.08 -12.49 13.17
CA SER A 238 -17.31 -11.82 13.58
C SER A 238 -18.18 -11.34 12.41
N TRP A 239 -17.75 -11.46 11.15
CA TRP A 239 -18.60 -11.10 10.01
C TRP A 239 -19.87 -11.98 9.93
N PRO A 240 -21.00 -11.41 9.46
CA PRO A 240 -22.24 -12.18 9.28
C PRO A 240 -22.07 -13.35 8.32
N ASP A 241 -22.85 -14.41 8.49
CA ASP A 241 -22.77 -15.62 7.65
C ASP A 241 -22.95 -15.30 6.15
N ALA A 242 -23.82 -14.34 5.81
CA ALA A 242 -24.03 -13.85 4.44
C ALA A 242 -22.75 -13.30 3.77
N GLU A 243 -21.77 -12.81 4.55
CA GLU A 243 -20.47 -12.42 4.00
C GLU A 243 -19.64 -13.65 3.61
N TRP A 244 -19.66 -14.69 4.44
CA TRP A 244 -18.92 -15.94 4.21
C TRP A 244 -19.48 -16.72 3.01
N GLU A 245 -20.78 -16.61 2.74
CA GLU A 245 -21.43 -17.20 1.57
C GLU A 245 -20.92 -16.65 0.23
N LYS A 246 -20.25 -15.49 0.20
CA LYS A 246 -19.65 -14.88 -1.00
C LYS A 246 -18.38 -15.60 -1.49
N GLY A 247 -17.88 -16.56 -0.72
CA GLY A 247 -16.79 -17.45 -1.14
C GLY A 247 -15.38 -16.97 -0.75
N PRO A 248 -14.35 -17.81 -1.03
CA PRO A 248 -12.99 -17.65 -0.51
C PRO A 248 -12.31 -16.38 -1.02
N GLY A 249 -12.48 -16.04 -2.30
CA GLY A 249 -11.84 -14.86 -2.89
C GLY A 249 -12.28 -13.55 -2.23
N HIS A 250 -13.57 -13.45 -1.88
CA HIS A 250 -14.11 -12.29 -1.16
C HIS A 250 -13.57 -12.23 0.28
N ILE A 251 -13.71 -13.32 1.03
CA ILE A 251 -13.29 -13.37 2.44
C ILE A 251 -11.78 -13.16 2.58
N ASN A 252 -10.99 -13.90 1.82
CA ASN A 252 -9.53 -13.82 1.89
C ASN A 252 -9.03 -12.49 1.30
N GLY A 253 -9.69 -11.95 0.27
CA GLY A 253 -9.38 -10.61 -0.25
C GLY A 253 -9.56 -9.50 0.80
N ARG A 254 -10.65 -9.56 1.58
CA ARG A 254 -10.89 -8.59 2.66
C ARG A 254 -9.89 -8.72 3.81
N ILE A 255 -9.59 -9.95 4.23
CA ILE A 255 -8.59 -10.18 5.30
C ILE A 255 -7.20 -9.73 4.82
N LEU A 256 -6.84 -10.02 3.56
CA LEU A 256 -5.58 -9.59 2.97
C LEU A 256 -5.45 -8.06 2.92
N ALA A 257 -6.53 -7.34 2.58
CA ALA A 257 -6.52 -5.88 2.59
C ALA A 257 -6.20 -5.32 3.99
N GLU A 258 -6.80 -5.89 5.04
CA GLU A 258 -6.51 -5.48 6.43
C GLU A 258 -5.06 -5.81 6.82
N ILE A 259 -4.55 -6.99 6.47
CA ILE A 259 -3.15 -7.38 6.73
C ILE A 259 -2.18 -6.37 6.09
N THR A 260 -2.42 -6.01 4.83
CA THR A 260 -1.61 -5.03 4.09
C THR A 260 -1.64 -3.67 4.76
N ALA A 261 -2.82 -3.15 5.10
CA ALA A 261 -2.96 -1.86 5.77
C ALA A 261 -2.24 -1.82 7.13
N ARG A 262 -2.32 -2.89 7.93
CA ARG A 262 -1.64 -2.99 9.23
C ARG A 262 -0.11 -3.04 9.08
N ARG A 263 0.41 -3.69 8.03
CA ARG A 263 1.86 -3.74 7.75
C ARG A 263 2.40 -2.37 7.34
N GLU A 264 1.67 -1.65 6.51
CA GLU A 264 2.04 -0.30 6.07
C GLU A 264 2.07 0.68 7.26
N SER A 265 1.01 0.68 8.08
CA SER A 265 0.93 1.49 9.30
C SER A 265 2.09 1.24 10.27
N ARG A 266 2.45 -0.03 10.50
CA ARG A 266 3.57 -0.39 11.38
C ARG A 266 4.93 0.05 10.81
N THR A 267 5.11 -0.06 9.51
CA THR A 267 6.35 0.38 8.84
C THR A 267 6.51 1.89 8.95
N ALA A 268 5.40 2.64 8.83
CA ALA A 268 5.39 4.09 9.08
C ALA A 268 5.72 4.42 10.54
N ALA A 269 5.23 3.65 11.52
CA ALA A 269 5.45 3.90 12.95
C ALA A 269 6.90 3.68 13.43
N ILE A 270 7.70 2.86 12.74
CA ILE A 270 9.10 2.58 13.12
C ILE A 270 10.08 3.64 12.57
N ARG A 271 9.67 4.42 11.57
CA ARG A 271 10.53 5.37 10.88
C ARG A 271 10.66 6.67 11.68
N ARG A 272 11.89 7.09 11.98
CA ARG A 272 12.19 8.42 12.57
C ARG A 272 12.00 9.51 11.51
N ASP A 273 11.67 10.72 11.91
CA ASP A 273 11.45 11.81 10.95
C ASP A 273 12.78 12.30 10.36
N PHE A 274 13.80 12.46 11.20
CA PHE A 274 15.10 12.98 10.80
C PHE A 274 16.28 12.18 11.36
N PHE A 275 17.27 11.91 10.52
CA PHE A 275 18.63 11.62 10.94
C PHE A 275 19.43 12.93 10.94
N VAL A 276 20.08 13.29 12.04
CA VAL A 276 20.91 14.50 12.13
C VAL A 276 22.38 14.12 11.92
N SER A 277 22.92 14.48 10.75
CA SER A 277 24.32 14.27 10.37
C SER A 277 25.14 15.54 10.60
N TYR A 278 26.24 15.38 11.34
CA TYR A 278 27.14 16.46 11.75
C TYR A 278 28.57 15.91 11.98
N CYS A 279 29.58 16.78 11.93
CA CYS A 279 30.94 16.40 12.34
C CYS A 279 31.07 16.53 13.87
N SER A 280 31.85 15.69 14.54
CA SER A 280 31.94 15.66 16.02
C SER A 280 32.30 17.01 16.66
N VAL A 281 33.04 17.86 15.96
CA VAL A 281 33.36 19.24 16.41
C VAL A 281 32.15 20.18 16.44
N ASP A 282 31.08 19.85 15.72
CA ASP A 282 29.83 20.61 15.63
C ASP A 282 28.72 20.01 16.54
N GLU A 283 29.08 19.24 17.58
CA GLU A 283 28.11 18.60 18.47
C GLU A 283 27.19 19.59 19.20
N GLU A 284 27.74 20.73 19.66
CA GLU A 284 26.94 21.73 20.37
C GLU A 284 25.82 22.32 19.47
N PRO A 285 26.09 22.79 18.24
CA PRO A 285 25.05 23.13 17.27
C PRO A 285 24.09 21.97 16.94
N ALA A 286 24.58 20.72 16.88
CA ALA A 286 23.73 19.56 16.59
C ALA A 286 22.73 19.29 17.72
N ARG A 287 23.13 19.48 18.99
CA ARG A 287 22.24 19.40 20.15
C ARG A 287 21.17 20.48 20.11
N GLU A 288 21.54 21.72 19.79
CA GLU A 288 20.59 22.82 19.63
C GLU A 288 19.53 22.50 18.56
N ILE A 289 19.95 21.98 17.40
CA ILE A 289 19.05 21.62 16.30
C ILE A 289 18.17 20.42 16.66
N ASP A 290 18.71 19.38 17.30
CA ASP A 290 17.94 18.23 17.79
C ASP A 290 16.83 18.68 18.76
N ASP A 291 17.14 19.58 19.69
CA ASP A 291 16.18 20.14 20.64
C ASP A 291 15.07 20.93 19.93
N ILE A 292 15.42 21.73 18.91
CA ILE A 292 14.45 22.47 18.10
C ILE A 292 13.53 21.50 17.35
N VAL A 293 14.08 20.51 16.65
CA VAL A 293 13.32 19.51 15.89
C VAL A 293 12.34 18.77 16.79
N ARG A 294 12.80 18.31 17.96
CA ARG A 294 11.94 17.62 18.94
C ARG A 294 10.86 18.53 19.52
N SER A 295 11.16 19.82 19.72
CA SER A 295 10.16 20.79 20.18
C SER A 295 9.04 21.06 19.17
N LEU A 296 9.24 20.72 17.90
CA LEU A 296 8.22 20.77 16.85
C LEU A 296 7.39 19.47 16.74
N GLY A 297 7.65 18.48 17.59
CA GLY A 297 6.93 17.19 17.59
C GLY A 297 7.53 16.11 16.69
N PHE A 298 8.67 16.38 16.05
CA PHE A 298 9.38 15.40 15.23
C PHE A 298 10.31 14.50 16.04
N THR A 299 10.56 13.31 15.51
CA THR A 299 11.48 12.32 16.06
C THR A 299 12.83 12.35 15.34
N THR A 300 13.91 12.27 16.10
CA THR A 300 15.28 12.34 15.57
C THR A 300 16.10 11.10 15.93
N PHE A 301 16.99 10.71 15.04
CA PHE A 301 18.12 9.81 15.31
C PHE A 301 19.42 10.65 15.25
N VAL A 302 20.24 10.62 16.30
CA VAL A 302 21.47 11.43 16.40
C VAL A 302 22.54 10.75 17.26
N GLN A 303 23.81 10.86 16.83
CA GLN A 303 24.95 10.12 17.41
C GLN A 303 25.06 10.25 18.94
N PHE A 304 25.09 11.47 19.48
CA PHE A 304 25.33 11.70 20.91
C PHE A 304 24.23 11.16 21.85
N LYS A 305 23.07 10.79 21.30
CA LYS A 305 21.88 10.31 22.03
C LYS A 305 21.63 8.82 21.80
N ASP A 306 21.77 8.37 20.56
CA ASP A 306 21.35 7.04 20.12
C ASP A 306 22.53 6.04 19.97
N MET A 307 23.79 6.47 20.15
CA MET A 307 24.98 5.61 20.02
C MET A 307 25.82 5.59 21.31
N GLY A 308 25.59 4.56 22.14
CA GLY A 308 26.30 4.36 23.39
C GLY A 308 27.63 3.58 23.26
N PRO A 309 28.44 3.50 24.33
CA PRO A 309 29.64 2.68 24.36
C PRO A 309 29.38 1.22 23.94
N GLY A 310 30.16 0.69 23.00
CA GLY A 310 30.02 -0.68 22.47
C GLY A 310 29.28 -0.79 21.14
N THR A 311 28.71 0.30 20.61
CA THR A 311 28.08 0.29 19.27
C THR A 311 29.12 0.29 18.14
N ASN A 312 28.78 -0.36 17.01
CA ASN A 312 29.55 -0.23 15.78
C ASN A 312 29.09 1.02 15.02
N PHE A 313 29.94 2.04 15.01
CA PHE A 313 29.66 3.35 14.43
C PHE A 313 29.15 3.28 12.98
N VAL A 314 29.79 2.48 12.12
CA VAL A 314 29.40 2.34 10.69
C VAL A 314 28.01 1.73 10.55
N ARG A 315 27.66 0.74 11.39
CA ARG A 315 26.34 0.08 11.34
C ARG A 315 25.22 0.98 11.84
N GLU A 316 25.46 1.77 12.89
CA GLU A 316 24.45 2.70 13.40
C GLU A 316 24.24 3.88 12.45
N MET A 317 25.27 4.33 11.71
CA MET A 317 25.11 5.31 10.63
C MET A 317 24.24 4.77 9.48
N GLN A 318 24.47 3.54 9.03
CA GLN A 318 23.61 2.88 8.04
C GLN A 318 22.17 2.73 8.56
N ARG A 319 22.00 2.44 9.85
CA ARG A 319 20.69 2.38 10.51
C ARG A 319 19.99 3.74 10.54
N GLY A 320 20.71 4.83 10.81
CA GLY A 320 20.20 6.19 10.78
C GLY A 320 19.68 6.58 9.39
N LEU A 321 20.44 6.27 8.35
CA LEU A 321 20.04 6.50 6.95
C LEU A 321 18.84 5.63 6.52
N THR A 322 18.78 4.38 6.97
CA THR A 322 17.71 3.43 6.58
C THR A 322 16.39 3.72 7.30
N ASN A 323 16.46 4.06 8.59
CA ASN A 323 15.29 4.16 9.46
C ASN A 323 14.80 5.59 9.69
N SER A 324 15.33 6.56 8.93
CA SER A 324 14.85 7.95 8.97
C SER A 324 14.18 8.35 7.66
N SER A 325 13.19 9.23 7.74
CA SER A 325 12.46 9.74 6.58
C SER A 325 13.29 10.75 5.80
N ARG A 326 14.11 11.53 6.49
CA ARG A 326 14.95 12.61 5.95
C ARG A 326 16.28 12.68 6.73
N LEU A 327 17.26 13.34 6.14
CA LEU A 327 18.60 13.61 6.64
C LEU A 327 18.75 15.13 6.80
N ILE A 328 19.03 15.60 8.02
CA ILE A 328 19.51 16.96 8.27
C ILE A 328 21.02 16.93 8.16
N ALA A 329 21.61 17.74 7.28
CA ALA A 329 23.06 17.84 7.11
C ALA A 329 23.56 19.20 7.63
N LEU A 330 24.49 19.19 8.58
CA LEU A 330 25.04 20.40 9.18
C LEU A 330 26.36 20.78 8.52
N TYR A 331 26.30 21.63 7.49
CA TYR A 331 27.48 22.05 6.75
C TYR A 331 28.41 22.93 7.59
N SER A 332 29.66 22.49 7.67
CA SER A 332 30.80 23.19 8.26
C SER A 332 32.06 22.82 7.47
N PRO A 333 33.18 23.54 7.64
CA PRO A 333 34.45 23.16 7.01
C PRO A 333 34.86 21.72 7.34
N ASP A 334 34.58 21.27 8.57
CA ASP A 334 34.91 19.94 9.07
C ASP A 334 33.95 18.87 8.52
N TYR A 335 32.68 19.21 8.29
CA TYR A 335 31.71 18.35 7.61
C TYR A 335 32.12 18.10 6.15
N GLU A 336 32.61 19.13 5.47
CA GLU A 336 33.06 19.02 4.07
C GLU A 336 34.33 18.16 3.93
N ALA A 337 35.24 18.25 4.91
CA ALA A 337 36.48 17.48 4.94
C ALA A 337 36.29 16.01 5.39
N SER A 338 35.19 15.68 6.05
CA SER A 338 34.92 14.35 6.62
C SER A 338 34.38 13.37 5.57
N ALA A 339 35.13 12.31 5.27
CA ALA A 339 34.72 11.28 4.32
C ALA A 339 33.41 10.59 4.70
N GLN A 340 33.17 10.39 6.00
CA GLN A 340 31.96 9.80 6.54
C GLN A 340 30.75 10.72 6.34
N CYS A 341 30.88 12.00 6.67
CA CYS A 341 29.82 12.98 6.46
C CYS A 341 29.49 13.12 4.96
N GLN A 342 30.50 13.06 4.08
CA GLN A 342 30.29 13.08 2.63
C GLN A 342 29.59 11.81 2.12
N ALA A 343 29.85 10.64 2.71
CA ALA A 343 29.15 9.41 2.37
C ALA A 343 27.67 9.46 2.77
N GLU A 344 27.35 9.96 3.97
CA GLU A 344 25.98 10.17 4.43
C GLU A 344 25.24 11.21 3.58
N TRP A 345 25.92 12.33 3.30
CA TRP A 345 25.42 13.36 2.41
C TRP A 345 25.10 12.81 1.01
N SER A 346 26.02 12.02 0.44
CA SER A 346 25.84 11.38 -0.86
C SER A 346 24.68 10.38 -0.84
N ALA A 347 24.49 9.63 0.25
CA ALA A 347 23.35 8.74 0.41
C ALA A 347 22.02 9.51 0.47
N GLY A 348 21.96 10.60 1.25
CA GLY A 348 20.79 11.49 1.32
C GLY A 348 20.48 12.17 0.00
N TYR A 349 21.51 12.62 -0.72
CA TYR A 349 21.38 13.19 -2.06
C TYR A 349 20.92 12.13 -3.08
N ASN A 350 21.54 10.95 -3.12
CA ASN A 350 21.17 9.90 -4.06
C ASN A 350 19.76 9.35 -3.84
N ALA A 351 19.25 9.41 -2.60
CA ALA A 351 17.88 9.03 -2.28
C ALA A 351 16.83 10.02 -2.83
N ASP A 352 17.21 11.27 -3.07
CA ASP A 352 16.35 12.29 -3.67
C ASP A 352 17.19 13.39 -4.37
N PRO A 353 17.81 13.08 -5.53
CA PRO A 353 18.74 14.01 -6.19
C PRO A 353 18.03 15.28 -6.68
N ALA A 354 16.73 15.17 -6.95
CA ALA A 354 15.88 16.28 -7.34
C ALA A 354 15.40 17.15 -6.15
N GLY A 355 15.62 16.70 -4.90
CA GLY A 355 15.18 17.39 -3.69
C GLY A 355 13.67 17.49 -3.50
N ALA A 356 12.88 16.64 -4.19
CA ALA A 356 11.42 16.71 -4.22
C ALA A 356 10.77 16.23 -2.91
N GLU A 357 11.32 15.17 -2.33
CA GLU A 357 10.94 14.67 -1.01
C GLU A 357 11.66 15.41 0.10
N ARG A 358 12.63 16.28 -0.25
CA ARG A 358 13.57 16.95 0.65
C ARG A 358 14.14 15.95 1.64
N LYS A 359 14.65 14.83 1.10
CA LYS A 359 15.39 13.82 1.89
C LYS A 359 16.64 14.41 2.49
N LEU A 360 17.22 15.43 1.86
CA LEU A 360 18.35 16.17 2.39
C LEU A 360 17.90 17.59 2.78
N VAL A 361 18.11 17.95 4.05
CA VAL A 361 17.76 19.25 4.62
C VAL A 361 19.04 19.90 5.17
N PRO A 362 19.73 20.72 4.39
CA PRO A 362 21.02 21.25 4.82
C PRO A 362 20.92 22.58 5.55
N PHE A 363 21.69 22.71 6.63
CA PHE A 363 21.93 23.96 7.36
C PHE A 363 23.40 24.33 7.30
N LEU A 364 23.72 25.58 6.93
CA LEU A 364 25.10 26.07 6.92
C LEU A 364 25.43 26.73 8.25
N LEU A 365 26.29 26.09 9.05
CA LEU A 365 26.68 26.57 10.38
C LEU A 365 27.75 27.66 10.31
N ARG A 366 28.75 27.47 9.44
CA ARG A 366 29.92 28.34 9.27
C ARG A 366 30.21 28.56 7.77
N PRO A 367 30.82 29.69 7.36
CA PRO A 367 31.24 29.87 5.97
C PRO A 367 32.08 28.68 5.50
N THR A 368 31.59 27.95 4.51
CA THR A 368 32.16 26.66 4.07
C THR A 368 32.25 26.63 2.55
N PRO A 369 33.41 26.28 1.97
CA PRO A 369 33.55 26.07 0.53
C PRO A 369 32.89 24.74 0.12
N LEU A 370 31.58 24.78 -0.15
CA LEU A 370 30.81 23.60 -0.54
C LEU A 370 31.23 23.05 -1.91
N ASN A 371 31.24 21.72 -2.07
CA ASN A 371 31.46 21.06 -3.35
C ASN A 371 30.39 21.41 -4.41
N ALA A 372 30.66 21.02 -5.66
CA ALA A 372 29.82 21.38 -6.81
C ALA A 372 28.35 20.93 -6.66
N LEU A 373 28.09 19.75 -6.10
CA LEU A 373 26.73 19.24 -5.92
C LEU A 373 26.06 19.86 -4.69
N ALA A 374 26.77 20.01 -3.58
CA ALA A 374 26.26 20.67 -2.37
C ALA A 374 25.86 22.14 -2.61
N ARG A 375 26.51 22.83 -3.57
CA ARG A 375 26.12 24.18 -4.02
C ARG A 375 24.81 24.23 -4.80
N GLN A 376 24.38 23.11 -5.39
CA GLN A 376 23.11 23.02 -6.12
C GLN A 376 21.92 22.74 -5.20
N VAL A 377 22.18 22.23 -3.98
CA VAL A 377 21.15 21.98 -2.98
C VAL A 377 20.88 23.26 -2.18
N VAL A 378 19.63 23.71 -2.16
CA VAL A 378 19.21 24.88 -1.37
C VAL A 378 19.36 24.55 0.11
N TYR A 379 20.19 25.34 0.81
CA TYR A 379 20.43 25.21 2.25
C TYR A 379 19.97 26.47 3.00
N ARG A 380 19.68 26.32 4.28
CA ARG A 380 19.38 27.46 5.15
C ARG A 380 20.65 27.88 5.89
N SER A 381 21.13 29.10 5.62
CA SER A 381 22.28 29.65 6.32
C SER A 381 21.93 30.03 7.76
N LEU A 382 22.73 29.55 8.72
CA LEU A 382 22.68 29.89 10.13
C LEU A 382 23.88 30.75 10.56
N VAL A 383 24.74 31.12 9.61
CA VAL A 383 25.98 31.87 9.85
C VAL A 383 25.67 33.24 10.46
N GLY A 384 26.33 33.55 11.58
CA GLY A 384 26.21 34.85 12.24
C GLY A 384 24.88 35.11 12.93
N LEU A 385 23.97 34.13 12.99
CA LEU A 385 22.71 34.25 13.71
C LEU A 385 22.90 34.01 15.22
N ASP A 386 22.30 34.87 16.03
CA ASP A 386 22.10 34.64 17.46
C ASP A 386 21.12 33.47 17.69
N ALA A 387 21.07 32.93 18.92
CA ALA A 387 20.30 31.73 19.25
C ALA A 387 18.80 31.86 18.92
N ALA A 388 18.21 33.03 19.16
CA ALA A 388 16.79 33.26 18.89
C ALA A 388 16.49 33.26 17.38
N LYS A 389 17.31 33.97 16.58
CA LYS A 389 17.18 33.99 15.12
C LYS A 389 17.51 32.65 14.48
N ARG A 390 18.49 31.92 15.03
CA ARG A 390 18.85 30.58 14.58
C ARG A 390 17.71 29.60 14.81
N ARG A 391 17.10 29.63 16.00
CA ARG A 391 15.90 28.85 16.31
C ARG A 391 14.75 29.15 15.33
N GLY A 392 14.46 30.43 15.08
CA GLY A 392 13.46 30.83 14.09
C GLY A 392 13.77 30.30 12.69
N ALA A 393 15.01 30.46 12.23
CA ALA A 393 15.45 29.99 10.92
C ALA A 393 15.35 28.46 10.73
N VAL A 394 15.62 27.68 11.78
CA VAL A 394 15.46 26.22 11.77
C VAL A 394 13.97 25.85 11.77
N ILE A 395 13.16 26.49 12.61
CA ILE A 395 11.71 26.26 12.63
C ILE A 395 11.10 26.57 11.27
N ASP A 396 11.38 27.73 10.67
CA ASP A 396 10.86 28.11 9.35
C ASP A 396 11.20 27.06 8.28
N ALA A 397 12.45 26.58 8.29
CA ALA A 397 12.91 25.55 7.36
C ALA A 397 12.13 24.23 7.56
N LEU A 398 11.91 23.80 8.80
CA LEU A 398 11.26 22.53 9.12
C LEU A 398 9.72 22.58 9.09
N SER A 399 9.11 23.73 9.37
CA SER A 399 7.65 23.94 9.23
C SER A 399 7.20 23.76 7.79
N SER A 400 8.05 24.12 6.84
CA SER A 400 7.81 23.84 5.41
C SER A 400 7.90 22.34 5.05
N LEU A 401 8.40 21.49 5.96
CA LEU A 401 8.46 20.02 5.85
C LEU A 401 7.32 19.33 6.60
N SER A 402 6.61 20.05 7.48
CA SER A 402 5.58 19.53 8.40
C SER A 402 4.21 19.34 7.77
N GLN A 403 4.08 19.51 6.46
CA GLN A 403 2.90 19.05 5.73
C GLN A 403 3.12 17.56 5.40
N PRO A 404 2.44 16.63 6.07
CA PRO A 404 2.51 15.22 5.68
C PRO A 404 2.08 15.05 4.23
N LEU A 405 2.80 14.21 3.49
CA LEU A 405 2.28 13.53 2.29
C LEU A 405 1.25 12.49 2.76
N ALA A 406 0.17 12.95 3.40
CA ALA A 406 -1.12 12.27 3.31
C ALA A 406 -1.53 12.35 1.83
N ALA A 407 -2.21 11.30 1.33
CA ALA A 407 -2.71 11.19 -0.04
C ALA A 407 -2.97 12.55 -0.68
N ALA A 408 -2.30 12.82 -1.81
CA ALA A 408 -2.18 14.15 -2.38
C ALA A 408 -3.54 14.86 -2.32
N SER A 409 -3.69 15.86 -1.42
CA SER A 409 -4.93 16.64 -1.40
C SER A 409 -5.16 17.19 -2.80
N ILE A 410 -6.42 17.38 -3.20
CA ILE A 410 -6.78 17.93 -4.51
C ILE A 410 -5.96 19.20 -4.83
N ALA A 411 -5.66 20.02 -3.82
CA ALA A 411 -4.78 21.18 -3.92
C ALA A 411 -3.33 20.82 -4.31
N GLN A 412 -2.74 19.75 -3.77
CA GLN A 412 -1.41 19.26 -4.13
C GLN A 412 -1.36 18.72 -5.57
N ILE A 413 -2.43 18.05 -6.05
CA ILE A 413 -2.58 17.66 -7.47
C ILE A 413 -2.66 18.92 -8.35
N GLY A 414 -3.42 19.94 -7.91
CA GLY A 414 -3.48 21.26 -8.53
C GLY A 414 -2.15 22.02 -8.58
N HIS A 415 -1.18 21.68 -7.74
CA HIS A 415 0.15 22.32 -7.73
C HIS A 415 1.19 21.64 -8.63
N VAL A 416 0.91 20.45 -9.17
CA VAL A 416 1.89 19.63 -9.94
C VAL A 416 1.40 19.23 -11.33
N THR A 417 0.14 19.48 -11.65
CA THR A 417 -0.46 19.19 -12.96
C THR A 417 -0.49 20.42 -13.84
N SER A 418 -0.68 20.24 -15.14
CA SER A 418 -0.75 21.30 -16.16
C SER A 418 -2.08 21.18 -16.91
N PRO A 419 -2.59 22.24 -17.59
CA PRO A 419 -2.02 23.57 -17.80
C PRO A 419 -2.46 24.62 -16.78
N GLY A 420 -1.85 25.80 -16.82
CA GLY A 420 -2.31 27.00 -16.09
C GLY A 420 -3.12 27.97 -16.94
N PHE A 421 -3.31 29.18 -16.40
CA PHE A 421 -4.04 30.27 -17.04
C PHE A 421 -3.16 31.51 -17.15
N ARG A 422 -3.41 32.29 -18.19
CA ARG A 422 -2.83 33.62 -18.36
C ARG A 422 -3.82 34.53 -19.08
N LEU A 423 -3.53 35.83 -19.06
CA LEU A 423 -4.30 36.80 -19.82
C LEU A 423 -3.54 37.19 -21.09
N ARG A 424 -4.21 37.11 -22.24
CA ARG A 424 -3.70 37.54 -23.54
C ARG A 424 -4.68 38.56 -24.12
N GLY A 425 -4.26 39.82 -24.19
CA GLY A 425 -5.12 40.91 -24.67
C GLY A 425 -6.40 41.09 -23.85
N GLY A 426 -6.34 40.88 -22.54
CA GLY A 426 -7.50 40.96 -21.63
C GLY A 426 -8.45 39.77 -21.67
N LYS A 427 -8.16 38.75 -22.50
CA LYS A 427 -8.91 37.50 -22.57
C LYS A 427 -8.18 36.36 -21.86
N ILE A 428 -8.95 35.41 -21.35
CA ILE A 428 -8.44 34.18 -20.74
C ILE A 428 -7.79 33.33 -21.81
N ASP A 429 -6.55 32.92 -21.58
CA ASP A 429 -5.82 32.00 -22.41
C ASP A 429 -5.25 30.84 -21.58
N VAL A 430 -5.05 29.70 -22.24
CA VAL A 430 -4.32 28.58 -21.64
C VAL A 430 -2.81 28.92 -21.65
N GLY A 431 -2.08 28.52 -20.61
CA GLY A 431 -0.65 28.78 -20.51
C GLY A 431 0.09 27.79 -19.60
N PRO A 432 1.41 27.94 -19.46
CA PRO A 432 2.19 27.17 -18.50
C PRO A 432 1.64 27.37 -17.08
N GLY A 433 1.45 26.28 -16.35
CA GLY A 433 0.82 26.27 -15.02
C GLY A 433 1.77 26.09 -13.86
N LEU A 434 2.99 25.63 -14.12
CA LEU A 434 3.97 25.30 -13.09
C LEU A 434 5.19 26.22 -13.16
N ALA A 435 5.76 26.58 -12.01
CA ALA A 435 7.07 27.19 -11.96
C ALA A 435 8.17 26.28 -12.55
N SER A 436 7.94 24.95 -12.55
CA SER A 436 8.79 23.95 -13.21
C SER A 436 8.66 23.91 -14.73
N GLU A 437 7.66 24.57 -15.31
CA GLU A 437 7.54 24.74 -16.78
C GLU A 437 8.34 25.96 -17.28
N GLN A 438 9.18 26.57 -16.43
CA GLN A 438 10.16 27.57 -16.87
C GLN A 438 11.26 26.90 -17.71
N MET A 439 11.25 27.22 -19.00
CA MET A 439 12.21 26.70 -19.98
C MET A 439 13.62 27.23 -19.70
N LEU A 440 14.61 26.32 -19.62
CA LEU A 440 16.02 26.74 -19.58
C LEU A 440 16.40 27.34 -20.94
N SER A 441 16.83 28.61 -20.99
CA SER A 441 17.15 29.24 -22.26
C SER A 441 18.41 28.62 -22.91
N THR A 442 18.24 27.88 -24.01
CA THR A 442 19.34 27.34 -24.82
C THR A 442 19.07 27.56 -26.32
N LYS A 443 20.15 27.62 -27.12
CA LYS A 443 20.05 27.75 -28.58
C LYS A 443 19.40 26.52 -29.25
N GLU A 444 19.50 25.35 -28.63
CA GLU A 444 18.92 24.11 -29.15
C GLU A 444 17.39 24.14 -29.06
N LEU A 445 16.83 24.66 -27.96
CA LEU A 445 15.39 24.76 -27.74
C LEU A 445 14.63 25.62 -28.74
N GLN A 446 15.25 26.65 -29.31
CA GLN A 446 14.59 27.49 -30.32
C GLN A 446 14.22 26.71 -31.61
N ARG A 447 14.88 25.57 -31.84
CA ARG A 447 14.71 24.74 -33.05
C ARG A 447 13.95 23.44 -32.77
N LEU A 448 13.95 22.94 -31.53
CA LEU A 448 13.36 21.65 -31.17
C LEU A 448 11.84 21.57 -31.42
N PRO A 449 10.99 22.54 -31.00
CA PRO A 449 9.54 22.49 -31.24
C PRO A 449 9.19 22.42 -32.73
N LYS A 450 9.90 23.20 -33.56
CA LYS A 450 9.70 23.20 -35.02
C LYS A 450 10.06 21.85 -35.63
N ARG A 451 11.22 21.29 -35.26
CA ARG A 451 11.65 19.95 -35.71
C ARG A 451 10.62 18.89 -35.32
N GLN A 452 10.15 18.94 -34.08
CA GLN A 452 9.22 17.96 -33.57
C GLN A 452 7.86 18.03 -34.26
N ARG A 453 7.38 19.24 -34.54
CA ARG A 453 6.15 19.47 -35.29
C ARG A 453 6.20 18.86 -36.70
N GLU A 454 7.32 19.04 -37.40
CA GLU A 454 7.50 18.45 -38.74
C GLU A 454 7.55 16.91 -38.67
N LEU A 455 8.21 16.33 -37.67
CA LEU A 455 8.19 14.88 -37.44
C LEU A 455 6.75 14.35 -37.25
N VAL A 456 5.95 15.03 -36.41
CA VAL A 456 4.55 14.62 -36.16
C VAL A 456 3.70 14.74 -37.42
N LYS A 457 3.89 15.78 -38.24
CA LYS A 457 3.18 15.91 -39.53
C LYS A 457 3.53 14.76 -40.48
N THR A 458 4.82 14.40 -40.57
CA THR A 458 5.25 13.24 -41.38
C THR A 458 4.58 11.96 -40.89
N ILE A 459 4.55 11.74 -39.58
CA ILE A 459 3.90 10.57 -38.99
C ILE A 459 2.40 10.57 -39.34
N LEU A 460 1.69 11.67 -39.06
CA LEU A 460 0.25 11.80 -39.33
C LEU A 460 -0.11 11.58 -40.81
N GLY A 461 0.76 12.01 -41.73
CA GLY A 461 0.58 11.79 -43.17
C GLY A 461 0.84 10.36 -43.63
N GLY A 462 1.58 9.57 -42.84
CA GLY A 462 1.86 8.15 -43.10
C GLY A 462 0.93 7.17 -42.40
N LEU A 463 0.03 7.62 -41.53
CA LEU A 463 -0.90 6.74 -40.81
C LEU A 463 -1.98 6.19 -41.75
N SER A 464 -2.28 4.90 -41.64
CA SER A 464 -3.38 4.24 -42.36
C SER A 464 -4.74 4.52 -41.68
N ASP A 465 -5.84 4.27 -42.41
CA ASP A 465 -7.20 4.44 -41.89
C ASP A 465 -7.54 3.52 -40.70
N ASN A 466 -6.84 2.39 -40.58
CA ASN A 466 -7.02 1.43 -39.47
C ASN A 466 -6.30 1.85 -38.18
N THR A 467 -5.58 2.98 -38.21
CA THR A 467 -4.87 3.49 -37.03
C THR A 467 -5.87 3.92 -35.95
N PRO A 468 -5.70 3.47 -34.69
CA PRO A 468 -6.65 3.80 -33.63
C PRO A 468 -6.84 5.29 -33.39
N ARG A 469 -8.10 5.65 -33.16
CA ARG A 469 -8.57 7.03 -33.06
C ARG A 469 -7.85 7.81 -31.97
N LEU A 470 -7.60 7.19 -30.81
CA LEU A 470 -6.91 7.83 -29.70
C LEU A 470 -5.46 8.20 -30.05
N PHE A 471 -4.72 7.28 -30.69
CA PHE A 471 -3.35 7.52 -31.15
C PHE A 471 -3.27 8.70 -32.13
N LYS A 472 -4.12 8.68 -33.17
CA LYS A 472 -4.20 9.75 -34.18
C LYS A 472 -4.59 11.09 -33.55
N SER A 473 -5.57 11.09 -32.63
CA SER A 473 -6.03 12.30 -31.94
C SER A 473 -4.94 12.90 -31.05
N CYS A 474 -4.23 12.08 -30.28
CA CYS A 474 -3.13 12.54 -29.43
C CYS A 474 -2.02 13.20 -30.24
N LEU A 475 -1.61 12.60 -31.37
CA LEU A 475 -0.60 13.20 -32.25
C LEU A 475 -1.07 14.51 -32.91
N GLN A 476 -2.35 14.61 -33.29
CA GLN A 476 -2.91 15.85 -33.83
C GLN A 476 -2.92 16.98 -32.78
N LYS A 477 -3.28 16.67 -31.54
CA LYS A 477 -3.27 17.62 -30.41
C LYS A 477 -1.84 18.02 -30.04
N TYR A 478 -0.92 17.05 -30.02
CA TYR A 478 0.52 17.28 -29.84
C TYR A 478 1.07 18.26 -30.89
N GLU A 479 0.79 18.04 -32.17
CA GLU A 479 1.25 18.93 -33.26
C GLU A 479 0.66 20.33 -33.13
N ARG A 480 -0.62 20.44 -32.79
CA ARG A 480 -1.31 21.73 -32.61
C ARG A 480 -0.67 22.56 -31.51
N HIS A 481 -0.30 21.91 -30.40
CA HIS A 481 0.32 22.56 -29.25
C HIS A 481 1.72 23.12 -29.54
N LEU A 482 2.42 22.55 -30.54
CA LEU A 482 3.71 23.06 -31.02
C LEU A 482 3.60 24.27 -31.97
N ARG A 483 2.39 24.77 -32.29
CA ARG A 483 2.19 25.85 -33.28
C ARG A 483 2.42 27.28 -32.74
N GLY A 484 2.76 27.44 -31.46
CA GLY A 484 2.96 28.73 -30.79
C GLY A 484 4.43 29.17 -30.63
N ASP A 485 4.63 30.24 -29.87
CA ASP A 485 5.94 30.67 -29.38
C ASP A 485 6.52 29.59 -28.44
N PRO A 486 7.82 29.27 -28.45
CA PRO A 486 8.45 28.43 -27.43
C PRO A 486 8.07 28.78 -25.99
N ASP A 487 7.85 30.06 -25.68
CA ASP A 487 7.45 30.51 -24.33
C ASP A 487 5.97 30.22 -24.02
N ASP A 488 5.17 29.85 -25.02
CA ASP A 488 3.78 29.42 -24.89
C ASP A 488 3.63 27.91 -24.68
N LEU A 489 4.74 27.15 -24.75
CA LEU A 489 4.70 25.69 -24.67
C LEU A 489 4.29 25.23 -23.28
N ILE A 490 3.22 24.44 -23.23
CA ILE A 490 2.77 23.77 -22.01
C ILE A 490 3.24 22.32 -22.06
N ILE A 491 4.41 22.07 -21.49
CA ILE A 491 5.08 20.76 -21.57
C ILE A 491 4.26 19.66 -20.91
N GLY A 492 3.58 20.01 -19.81
CA GLY A 492 2.47 19.26 -19.21
C GLY A 492 1.60 18.51 -20.21
N VAL A 493 1.00 19.31 -21.08
CA VAL A 493 0.01 18.88 -22.06
C VAL A 493 0.69 18.11 -23.20
N LEU A 494 1.89 18.50 -23.62
CA LEU A 494 2.64 17.78 -24.66
C LEU A 494 2.99 16.36 -24.23
N ASP A 495 3.60 16.21 -23.06
CA ASP A 495 3.93 14.89 -22.52
C ASP A 495 2.66 14.06 -22.33
N ASP A 496 1.58 14.63 -21.81
CA ASP A 496 0.35 13.86 -21.63
C ASP A 496 -0.18 13.27 -22.94
N HIS A 497 -0.15 14.03 -24.04
CA HIS A 497 -0.52 13.51 -25.35
C HIS A 497 0.48 12.47 -25.87
N TRP A 498 1.78 12.68 -25.65
CA TRP A 498 2.81 11.72 -26.05
C TRP A 498 2.69 10.40 -25.31
N GLN A 499 2.57 10.41 -23.98
CA GLN A 499 2.44 9.20 -23.17
C GLN A 499 1.15 8.43 -23.52
N CYS A 500 0.02 9.12 -23.71
CA CYS A 500 -1.22 8.49 -24.18
C CYS A 500 -1.04 7.84 -25.56
N ALA A 501 -0.31 8.47 -26.48
CA ALA A 501 0.01 7.89 -27.78
C ALA A 501 1.02 6.72 -27.67
N ARG A 502 2.00 6.80 -26.77
CA ARG A 502 3.04 5.77 -26.60
C ARG A 502 2.49 4.51 -25.97
N ALA A 503 1.61 4.61 -24.97
CA ALA A 503 0.95 3.47 -24.35
C ALA A 503 0.24 2.57 -25.38
N PHE A 504 -0.24 3.17 -26.47
CA PHE A 504 -0.82 2.44 -27.58
C PHE A 504 0.20 1.62 -28.40
N LEU A 505 1.45 2.10 -28.51
CA LEU A 505 2.55 1.40 -29.19
C LEU A 505 3.08 0.22 -28.38
N GLU A 506 3.08 0.32 -27.04
CA GLU A 506 3.62 -0.70 -26.13
C GLU A 506 2.68 -1.90 -25.93
N GLY A 507 1.39 -1.74 -26.23
CA GLY A 507 0.34 -2.68 -25.81
C GLY A 507 -0.16 -3.72 -26.82
N ARG A 508 0.25 -3.74 -28.10
CA ARG A 508 -0.28 -4.72 -29.08
C ARG A 508 0.68 -5.04 -30.26
N ASP A 509 0.80 -6.33 -30.59
CA ASP A 509 1.47 -6.90 -31.78
C ASP A 509 0.86 -6.48 -33.16
N ARG A 510 -0.01 -5.46 -33.24
CA ARG A 510 -0.99 -5.31 -34.35
C ARG A 510 -0.84 -4.13 -35.29
N LEU A 511 0.14 -3.25 -35.12
CA LEU A 511 0.44 -2.20 -36.11
C LEU A 511 1.87 -2.34 -36.59
N GLU A 512 2.03 -3.04 -37.70
CA GLU A 512 3.26 -2.98 -38.47
C GLU A 512 3.29 -1.64 -39.22
N PHE A 513 4.09 -0.71 -38.71
CA PHE A 513 4.47 0.47 -39.46
C PHE A 513 5.59 0.12 -40.44
N ASP A 514 5.62 0.76 -41.60
CA ASP A 514 6.78 0.61 -42.49
C ASP A 514 8.07 1.14 -41.81
N ALA A 515 9.22 0.76 -42.37
CA ALA A 515 10.52 1.13 -41.80
C ALA A 515 10.73 2.65 -41.69
N GLY A 516 10.16 3.43 -42.61
CA GLY A 516 10.24 4.89 -42.61
C GLY A 516 9.41 5.50 -41.47
N LEU A 517 8.17 5.06 -41.32
CA LEU A 517 7.28 5.49 -40.24
C LEU A 517 7.79 5.06 -38.86
N THR A 518 8.35 3.86 -38.75
CA THR A 518 9.02 3.37 -37.53
C THR A 518 10.18 4.29 -37.14
N LYS A 519 11.05 4.67 -38.10
CA LYS A 519 12.16 5.59 -37.84
C LYS A 519 11.71 7.01 -37.51
N ALA A 520 10.58 7.45 -38.06
CA ALA A 520 9.97 8.74 -37.71
C ALA A 520 9.48 8.73 -36.25
N LEU A 521 8.84 7.64 -35.80
CA LEU A 521 8.40 7.46 -34.41
C LEU A 521 9.57 7.42 -33.42
N GLU A 522 10.62 6.65 -33.70
CA GLU A 522 11.85 6.63 -32.87
C GLU A 522 12.51 8.03 -32.79
N SER A 523 12.43 8.81 -33.88
CA SER A 523 12.98 10.16 -33.93
C SER A 523 12.11 11.16 -33.17
N LEU A 524 10.79 10.99 -33.20
CA LEU A 524 9.85 11.75 -32.40
C LEU A 524 10.08 11.51 -30.91
N GLU A 525 10.22 10.25 -30.48
CA GLU A 525 10.50 9.87 -29.09
C GLU A 525 11.81 10.49 -28.58
N ARG A 526 12.90 10.34 -29.34
CA ARG A 526 14.19 10.95 -28.97
C ARG A 526 14.09 12.48 -28.88
N SER A 527 13.39 13.11 -29.83
CA SER A 527 13.18 14.56 -29.81
C SER A 527 12.29 15.00 -28.65
N HIS A 528 11.32 14.18 -28.26
CA HIS A 528 10.43 14.42 -27.14
C HIS A 528 11.20 14.37 -25.83
N ASN A 529 11.96 13.30 -25.59
CA ASN A 529 12.76 13.15 -24.38
C ASN A 529 13.78 14.29 -24.24
N LEU A 530 14.39 14.73 -25.35
CA LEU A 530 15.28 15.89 -25.35
C LEU A 530 14.52 17.18 -24.99
N LEU A 531 13.33 17.41 -25.56
CA LEU A 531 12.50 18.57 -25.21
C LEU A 531 12.15 18.57 -23.72
N ILE A 532 11.72 17.43 -23.16
CA ILE A 532 11.39 17.28 -21.74
C ILE A 532 12.60 17.59 -20.84
N SER A 533 13.81 17.16 -21.22
CA SER A 533 15.03 17.36 -20.42
C SER A 533 15.39 18.83 -20.16
N HIS A 534 14.84 19.75 -20.95
CA HIS A 534 15.06 21.20 -20.81
C HIS A 534 14.13 21.89 -19.80
N PHE A 535 13.19 21.15 -19.20
CA PHE A 535 12.25 21.63 -18.20
C PHE A 535 12.59 21.01 -16.84
N PRO A 536 13.31 21.74 -15.97
CA PRO A 536 13.75 21.21 -14.69
C PRO A 536 12.54 20.88 -13.79
N MET A 537 12.68 19.86 -12.94
CA MET A 537 11.62 19.38 -12.04
C MET A 537 10.44 18.68 -12.73
N TRP A 538 10.56 18.32 -14.02
CA TRP A 538 9.55 17.53 -14.74
C TRP A 538 9.23 16.20 -14.05
N GLU A 539 10.25 15.50 -13.55
CA GLU A 539 10.08 14.23 -12.83
C GLU A 539 9.18 14.35 -11.58
N ARG A 540 9.10 15.54 -10.96
CA ARG A 540 8.24 15.77 -9.80
C ARG A 540 6.76 15.64 -10.15
N ARG A 541 6.36 16.10 -11.34
CA ARG A 541 5.00 15.96 -11.87
C ARG A 541 4.69 14.49 -12.11
N GLU A 542 5.56 13.79 -12.83
CA GLU A 542 5.37 12.39 -13.18
C GLU A 542 5.28 11.49 -11.94
N ARG A 543 6.10 11.76 -10.92
CA ARG A 543 6.02 11.08 -9.61
C ARG A 543 4.69 11.35 -8.90
N ALA A 544 4.18 12.59 -8.93
CA ALA A 544 2.91 12.91 -8.30
C ALA A 544 1.71 12.24 -8.99
N ILE A 545 1.74 12.15 -10.32
CA ILE A 545 0.72 11.44 -11.10
C ILE A 545 0.79 9.94 -10.78
N SER A 546 1.98 9.35 -10.78
CA SER A 546 2.21 7.94 -10.44
C SER A 546 1.76 7.58 -9.02
N ALA A 547 2.07 8.42 -8.03
CA ALA A 547 1.76 8.18 -6.62
C ALA A 547 0.28 8.38 -6.25
N THR A 548 -0.54 8.91 -7.17
CA THR A 548 -1.95 9.21 -6.90
C THR A 548 -2.85 8.22 -7.64
N PRO A 549 -3.38 7.18 -6.96
CA PRO A 549 -4.21 6.19 -7.63
C PRO A 549 -5.59 6.77 -8.02
N VAL A 550 -6.10 6.29 -9.16
CA VAL A 550 -7.44 6.61 -9.68
C VAL A 550 -8.27 5.33 -9.73
N ASP A 551 -9.56 5.44 -9.45
CA ASP A 551 -10.49 4.33 -9.66
C ASP A 551 -10.79 4.17 -11.16
N GLU A 552 -9.99 3.35 -11.83
CA GLU A 552 -10.09 3.03 -13.26
C GLU A 552 -11.47 2.51 -13.71
N VAL A 553 -12.21 1.87 -12.80
CA VAL A 553 -13.54 1.31 -13.06
C VAL A 553 -14.59 2.42 -12.98
N ALA A 554 -14.53 3.24 -11.93
CA ALA A 554 -15.41 4.39 -11.78
C ALA A 554 -15.13 5.48 -12.83
N ALA A 555 -13.88 5.62 -13.28
CA ALA A 555 -13.46 6.51 -14.36
C ALA A 555 -13.90 5.98 -15.74
N SER A 556 -15.21 5.86 -15.95
CA SER A 556 -15.82 5.38 -17.19
C SER A 556 -17.17 6.05 -17.47
N GLY A 557 -17.62 5.98 -18.72
CA GLY A 557 -18.93 6.47 -19.16
C GLY A 557 -19.22 7.93 -18.79
N LYS A 558 -20.35 8.15 -18.11
CA LYS A 558 -20.83 9.50 -17.73
C LYS A 558 -19.94 10.20 -16.69
N ALA A 559 -19.22 9.42 -15.88
CA ALA A 559 -18.36 9.99 -14.84
C ALA A 559 -17.20 10.82 -15.43
N LEU A 560 -16.70 10.48 -16.62
CA LEU A 560 -15.71 11.29 -17.34
C LEU A 560 -16.34 12.34 -18.27
N THR A 561 -17.46 12.00 -18.92
CA THR A 561 -18.01 12.80 -20.02
C THR A 561 -18.91 13.96 -19.58
N GLU A 562 -19.70 13.82 -18.51
CA GLU A 562 -20.59 14.90 -18.04
C GLU A 562 -19.84 16.10 -17.44
N PRO A 563 -18.83 15.91 -16.56
CA PRO A 563 -18.08 17.04 -16.00
C PRO A 563 -17.41 17.87 -17.10
N THR A 564 -16.76 17.19 -18.05
CA THR A 564 -15.99 17.83 -19.13
C THR A 564 -16.86 18.53 -20.15
N ARG A 565 -18.04 17.97 -20.48
CA ARG A 565 -19.03 18.63 -21.32
C ARG A 565 -19.57 19.91 -20.70
N ARG A 566 -19.84 19.91 -19.39
CA ARG A 566 -20.38 21.06 -18.67
C ARG A 566 -19.40 22.23 -18.66
N VAL A 567 -18.12 21.96 -18.35
CA VAL A 567 -17.08 22.99 -18.34
C VAL A 567 -16.84 23.53 -19.75
N ALA A 568 -16.77 22.66 -20.77
CA ALA A 568 -16.61 23.10 -22.17
C ALA A 568 -17.73 24.04 -22.64
N ALA A 569 -18.99 23.74 -22.30
CA ALA A 569 -20.13 24.60 -22.62
C ALA A 569 -20.05 25.99 -21.93
N ALA A 570 -19.61 26.04 -20.66
CA ALA A 570 -19.42 27.30 -19.97
C ALA A 570 -18.27 28.13 -20.57
N VAL A 571 -17.20 27.48 -21.03
CA VAL A 571 -16.09 28.15 -21.74
C VAL A 571 -16.55 28.71 -23.09
N GLU A 572 -17.41 28.02 -23.82
CA GLU A 572 -18.00 28.54 -25.08
C GLU A 572 -18.83 29.82 -24.85
N GLN A 573 -19.65 29.84 -23.79
CA GLN A 573 -20.43 31.02 -23.42
C GLN A 573 -19.53 32.22 -23.08
N LEU A 574 -18.47 31.98 -22.32
CA LEU A 574 -17.48 32.99 -21.98
C LEU A 574 -16.69 33.48 -23.20
N ALA A 575 -16.43 32.62 -24.18
CA ALA A 575 -15.82 33.04 -25.44
C ALA A 575 -16.78 33.91 -26.27
N ALA A 576 -18.07 33.58 -26.28
CA ALA A 576 -19.10 34.36 -26.95
C ALA A 576 -19.27 35.77 -26.36
N SER A 577 -19.00 35.96 -25.06
CA SER A 577 -18.93 37.28 -24.42
C SER A 577 -17.62 38.03 -24.69
N GLY A 578 -16.70 37.45 -25.47
CA GLY A 578 -15.41 38.04 -25.83
C GLY A 578 -14.35 37.95 -24.74
N GLN A 579 -14.59 37.17 -23.67
CA GLN A 579 -13.73 37.10 -22.49
C GLN A 579 -12.69 35.96 -22.55
N ALA A 580 -12.79 35.01 -23.50
CA ALA A 580 -11.82 33.93 -23.69
C ALA A 580 -11.18 33.91 -25.09
N THR A 581 -9.97 33.36 -25.21
CA THR A 581 -9.29 33.12 -26.50
C THR A 581 -9.83 31.87 -27.19
N GLU A 582 -9.65 31.78 -28.51
CA GLU A 582 -9.95 30.56 -29.28
C GLU A 582 -9.11 29.36 -28.82
N ALA A 583 -7.86 29.60 -28.39
CA ALA A 583 -7.00 28.55 -27.85
C ALA A 583 -7.53 27.98 -26.53
N PHE A 584 -8.10 28.82 -25.66
CA PHE A 584 -8.74 28.37 -24.44
C PHE A 584 -9.98 27.52 -24.70
N VAL A 585 -10.79 27.91 -25.69
CA VAL A 585 -11.94 27.11 -26.15
C VAL A 585 -11.48 25.77 -26.70
N ALA A 586 -10.53 25.78 -27.64
CA ALA A 586 -10.03 24.57 -28.28
C ALA A 586 -9.46 23.57 -27.26
N PHE A 587 -8.72 24.05 -26.25
CA PHE A 587 -8.17 23.19 -25.20
C PHE A 587 -9.28 22.49 -24.36
N ASN A 588 -10.35 23.20 -24.01
CA ASN A 588 -11.46 22.59 -23.27
C ASN A 588 -12.27 21.60 -24.13
N GLN A 589 -12.37 21.83 -25.44
CA GLN A 589 -12.90 20.84 -26.38
C GLN A 589 -12.01 19.60 -26.46
N ASP A 590 -10.69 19.77 -26.46
CA ASP A 590 -9.74 18.66 -26.45
C ASP A 590 -9.91 17.78 -25.20
N ILE A 591 -10.13 18.38 -24.01
CA ILE A 591 -10.44 17.65 -22.76
C ILE A 591 -11.74 16.85 -22.92
N ARG A 592 -12.81 17.46 -23.43
CA ARG A 592 -14.10 16.78 -23.66
C ARG A 592 -13.95 15.59 -24.59
N GLU A 593 -13.27 15.76 -25.73
CA GLU A 593 -13.04 14.68 -26.69
C GLU A 593 -12.19 13.55 -26.11
N MET A 594 -11.16 13.87 -25.30
CA MET A 594 -10.36 12.84 -24.60
C MET A 594 -11.24 12.05 -23.63
N ALA A 595 -12.09 12.72 -22.85
CA ALA A 595 -13.03 12.05 -21.96
C ALA A 595 -13.94 11.07 -22.70
N GLU A 596 -14.47 11.47 -23.86
CA GLU A 596 -15.33 10.61 -24.69
C GLU A 596 -14.61 9.37 -25.22
N MET A 597 -13.33 9.51 -25.60
CA MET A 597 -12.51 8.37 -26.04
C MET A 597 -12.17 7.43 -24.89
N LEU A 598 -11.78 7.96 -23.74
CA LEU A 598 -11.36 7.19 -22.56
C LEU A 598 -12.55 6.57 -21.80
N ALA A 599 -13.75 7.13 -21.92
CA ALA A 599 -14.96 6.66 -21.22
C ALA A 599 -15.31 5.19 -21.51
N TYR A 600 -14.88 4.67 -22.65
CA TYR A 600 -15.14 3.29 -23.08
C TYR A 600 -13.89 2.41 -23.08
N GLU A 601 -12.73 2.93 -22.66
CA GLU A 601 -11.54 2.10 -22.51
C GLU A 601 -11.69 1.15 -21.31
N PRO A 602 -11.25 -0.11 -21.45
CA PRO A 602 -11.20 -1.03 -20.32
C PRO A 602 -10.23 -0.51 -19.25
N PRO A 603 -10.44 -0.86 -17.97
CA PRO A 603 -9.47 -0.52 -16.92
C PRO A 603 -8.10 -1.14 -17.23
N ALA A 604 -7.03 -0.44 -16.85
CA ALA A 604 -5.67 -0.95 -17.02
C ALA A 604 -5.52 -2.34 -16.36
N ALA A 605 -4.87 -3.28 -17.05
CA ALA A 605 -4.59 -4.59 -16.49
C ALA A 605 -3.61 -4.44 -15.31
N THR A 606 -3.91 -5.09 -14.18
CA THR A 606 -2.95 -5.21 -13.07
C THR A 606 -1.77 -6.06 -13.55
N THR A 607 -0.65 -5.42 -13.88
CA THR A 607 0.59 -6.11 -14.25
C THR A 607 1.53 -6.17 -13.05
N ASP A 608 2.32 -7.25 -12.95
CA ASP A 608 3.37 -7.42 -11.92
C ASP A 608 4.57 -6.45 -12.09
N ARG A 609 4.49 -5.49 -13.02
CA ARG A 609 5.54 -4.49 -13.27
C ARG A 609 5.28 -3.23 -12.43
N PRO A 610 6.33 -2.52 -11.98
CA PRO A 610 6.18 -1.31 -11.18
C PRO A 610 5.43 -0.22 -11.95
N ILE A 611 4.21 0.07 -11.50
CA ILE A 611 3.32 1.24 -11.73
C ILE A 611 3.57 1.98 -13.05
N GLU A 612 3.02 1.45 -14.14
CA GLU A 612 2.85 2.22 -15.37
C GLU A 612 1.58 3.08 -15.25
N ILE A 613 1.72 4.40 -15.39
CA ILE A 613 0.60 5.36 -15.28
C ILE A 613 -0.35 5.12 -16.45
N SER A 614 -1.61 4.81 -16.18
CA SER A 614 -2.60 4.62 -17.25
C SER A 614 -2.99 5.95 -17.93
N SER A 615 -3.50 5.87 -19.16
CA SER A 615 -4.09 7.02 -19.87
C SER A 615 -5.24 7.67 -19.08
N LYS A 616 -6.06 6.86 -18.38
CA LYS A 616 -7.17 7.35 -17.54
C LYS A 616 -6.69 8.06 -16.29
N GLN A 617 -5.74 7.47 -15.56
CA GLN A 617 -5.15 8.06 -14.37
C GLN A 617 -4.54 9.43 -14.69
N ARG A 618 -3.76 9.51 -15.78
CA ARG A 618 -3.18 10.77 -16.25
C ARG A 618 -4.26 11.80 -16.60
N PHE A 619 -5.27 11.39 -17.38
CA PHE A 619 -6.36 12.27 -17.79
C PHE A 619 -7.14 12.83 -16.60
N VAL A 620 -7.54 11.97 -15.65
CA VAL A 620 -8.30 12.36 -14.45
C VAL A 620 -7.49 13.36 -13.63
N LEU A 621 -6.23 13.06 -13.32
CA LEU A 621 -5.41 13.91 -12.45
C LEU A 621 -5.10 15.26 -13.10
N SER A 622 -4.74 15.29 -14.39
CA SER A 622 -4.54 16.55 -15.13
C SER A 622 -5.81 17.40 -15.17
N THR A 623 -6.99 16.77 -15.32
CA THR A 623 -8.29 17.46 -15.34
C THR A 623 -8.66 18.01 -13.95
N VAL A 624 -8.47 17.22 -12.89
CA VAL A 624 -8.69 17.64 -11.50
C VAL A 624 -7.88 18.89 -11.18
N GLY A 625 -6.58 18.88 -11.47
CA GLY A 625 -5.75 20.05 -11.15
C GLY A 625 -6.04 21.27 -12.03
N PHE A 626 -6.45 21.08 -13.29
CA PHE A 626 -6.92 22.18 -14.14
C PHE A 626 -8.21 22.82 -13.60
N TYR A 627 -9.19 22.01 -13.19
CA TYR A 627 -10.45 22.50 -12.63
C TYR A 627 -10.29 23.12 -11.26
N ASP A 628 -9.39 22.60 -10.42
CA ASP A 628 -9.02 23.21 -9.15
C ASP A 628 -8.48 24.63 -9.36
N ARG A 629 -7.50 24.80 -10.26
CA ARG A 629 -6.97 26.12 -10.58
C ARG A 629 -8.05 27.05 -11.13
N LEU A 630 -8.95 26.55 -11.99
CA LEU A 630 -10.04 27.34 -12.57
C LEU A 630 -11.04 27.82 -11.51
N ALA A 631 -11.46 26.93 -10.62
CA ALA A 631 -12.36 27.24 -9.52
C ALA A 631 -11.73 28.20 -8.50
N GLN A 632 -10.42 28.08 -8.25
CA GLN A 632 -9.71 29.01 -7.35
C GLN A 632 -9.61 30.43 -7.91
N GLN A 633 -9.62 30.63 -9.24
CA GLN A 633 -9.58 31.99 -9.82
C GLN A 633 -10.83 32.83 -9.49
N GLY A 634 -11.96 32.20 -9.15
CA GLY A 634 -13.16 32.91 -8.70
C GLY A 634 -13.11 33.40 -7.25
N LYS A 635 -12.30 32.75 -6.40
CA LYS A 635 -12.11 33.09 -4.97
C LYS A 635 -11.05 34.17 -4.74
N GLY A 636 -11.06 35.24 -5.54
CA GLY A 636 -10.14 36.37 -5.43
C GLY A 636 -9.04 36.44 -6.50
N GLY A 637 -9.14 35.63 -7.56
CA GLY A 637 -8.32 35.74 -8.76
C GLY A 637 -8.95 36.64 -9.83
N TRP A 638 -8.39 36.64 -11.04
CA TRP A 638 -8.80 37.56 -12.10
C TRP A 638 -10.18 37.24 -12.69
N LEU A 639 -10.69 36.01 -12.54
CA LEU A 639 -12.09 35.66 -12.91
C LEU A 639 -13.09 36.44 -12.05
N ALA A 640 -12.77 36.67 -10.76
CA ALA A 640 -13.58 37.51 -9.89
C ALA A 640 -13.68 38.97 -10.39
N HIS A 641 -12.63 39.47 -11.05
CA HIS A 641 -12.60 40.83 -11.60
C HIS A 641 -13.45 40.99 -12.88
N LEU A 642 -13.75 39.91 -13.61
CA LEU A 642 -14.65 39.97 -14.77
C LEU A 642 -16.11 40.20 -14.35
N SER A 643 -16.52 39.65 -13.20
CA SER A 643 -17.83 39.86 -12.56
C SER A 643 -19.05 39.71 -13.49
N SER A 644 -18.92 38.95 -14.60
CA SER A 644 -20.00 38.70 -15.57
C SER A 644 -20.78 37.41 -15.23
N PRO A 645 -22.05 37.27 -15.64
CA PRO A 645 -22.81 36.03 -15.49
C PRO A 645 -22.08 34.80 -16.05
N GLU A 646 -21.41 34.97 -17.19
CA GLU A 646 -20.66 33.90 -17.88
C GLU A 646 -19.42 33.48 -17.07
N SER A 647 -18.72 34.44 -16.44
CA SER A 647 -17.57 34.16 -15.58
C SER A 647 -17.96 33.37 -14.32
N LYS A 648 -19.12 33.68 -13.72
CA LYS A 648 -19.66 32.92 -12.58
C LYS A 648 -20.13 31.53 -12.99
N ALA A 649 -20.78 31.41 -14.14
CA ALA A 649 -21.21 30.12 -14.67
C ALA A 649 -20.01 29.19 -14.93
N LEU A 650 -18.89 29.73 -15.42
CA LEU A 650 -17.64 28.98 -15.59
C LEU A 650 -17.04 28.53 -14.25
N GLU A 651 -17.00 29.42 -13.25
CA GLU A 651 -16.53 29.08 -11.90
C GLU A 651 -17.37 27.95 -11.28
N GLU A 652 -18.69 28.04 -11.35
CA GLU A 652 -19.61 27.03 -10.85
C GLU A 652 -19.46 25.70 -11.61
N ALA A 653 -19.35 25.75 -12.94
CA ALA A 653 -19.12 24.56 -13.76
C ALA A 653 -17.79 23.88 -13.39
N ALA A 654 -16.72 24.65 -13.20
CA ALA A 654 -15.41 24.15 -12.81
C ALA A 654 -15.42 23.56 -11.39
N ALA A 655 -16.07 24.21 -10.42
CA ALA A 655 -16.17 23.71 -9.06
C ALA A 655 -16.96 22.39 -8.98
N ASN A 656 -18.06 22.29 -9.73
CA ASN A 656 -18.83 21.06 -9.82
C ASN A 656 -18.05 19.95 -10.54
N GLY A 657 -17.40 20.27 -11.66
CA GLY A 657 -16.58 19.33 -12.39
C GLY A 657 -15.39 18.84 -11.57
N LEU A 658 -14.77 19.71 -10.77
CA LEU A 658 -13.71 19.36 -9.82
C LEU A 658 -14.20 18.34 -8.80
N LYS A 659 -15.37 18.60 -8.19
CA LYS A 659 -15.97 17.70 -7.21
C LYS A 659 -16.22 16.31 -7.81
N GLU A 660 -16.87 16.27 -8.97
CA GLU A 660 -17.21 15.02 -9.67
C GLU A 660 -15.94 14.25 -10.10
N MET A 661 -14.92 14.92 -10.63
CA MET A 661 -13.67 14.28 -11.04
C MET A 661 -12.81 13.85 -9.86
N ALA A 662 -12.86 14.57 -8.73
CA ALA A 662 -12.12 14.22 -7.53
C ALA A 662 -12.66 12.95 -6.83
N GLU A 663 -13.95 12.64 -6.98
CA GLU A 663 -14.54 11.38 -6.51
C GLU A 663 -13.92 10.14 -7.20
N LEU A 664 -13.28 10.33 -8.36
CA LEU A 664 -12.55 9.28 -9.08
C LEU A 664 -11.13 9.05 -8.55
N VAL A 665 -10.61 9.95 -7.72
CA VAL A 665 -9.28 9.84 -7.13
C VAL A 665 -9.39 9.03 -5.84
N ARG A 666 -8.61 7.96 -5.71
CA ARG A 666 -8.56 7.14 -4.49
C ARG A 666 -7.65 7.82 -3.47
N LEU A 667 -8.17 8.85 -2.82
CA LEU A 667 -7.52 9.59 -1.73
C LEU A 667 -7.53 8.83 -0.42
#